data_AF-A0A8C5RYC8-F1
#
_entry.id   AF-A0A8C5RYC8-F1
#
_cell.length_a   1.000
_cell.length_b   1.000
_cell.length_c   1.000
_cell.angle_alpha   90.00
_cell.angle_beta   90.00
_cell.angle_gamma   90.00
#
_symmetry.space_group_name_H-M   'P 1'
#
loop_
_entity.id
_entity.type
_entity.pdbx_description
1 polymer ?
#
loop_
_entity_poly.entity_id
_entity_poly.type
_entity_poly.pdbx_seq_one_letter_code
_entity_poly.pdbx_strand_id
1 'polypeptide(L)'
;MAFHDFTNGYPSNTHSCGETLQESTGNFSSPGFPNGYPSYTHCIWRISVTPGEKIVLNFTTMDLYKSSLCWYDYIEVRDGYWRKSPLLGRFCGDKLSNILTSSDSRMWIEFRSSSNWVGKGFAAIYEAICGGEIHKNEGQIQSPNYPDDYRPMKECVWKITVSENYNVGLTFQAFEIERHDNCAYDYLEVRDGLSESSPLIGHFCGYDKPEDIRSTSNTLWMKFVSDGTVNKAGFAANFFKEEDECAKLDNGGCEQRCVNTLGSYQCACDPGYELGPDKKSCEAACGGLLTKLNGTLTTPGWPKEYPPNKNCVWQLVAPTQYRISVKFEFFELEGSEVCKYDYVEIRSGLSTDSKPHGKFCGTEVPEVITSQYNNLRIEFKSDNTVSKKGFKAHFFSDKDECSKDNGGCQHECINTFGSYVCQCRNGFVLHENKHDCKEAECEQKIHSPNGIITSPNWPDKYPSRKECSWEISATPGHRVKIVFIEFEIEQHQECAYDHLEVFDGENEKSPILGRLCGNKIPDPLIATGNKMFLRFVSDASVQRKGFQATHSTECGGRLKVESKMRDLYSHAQFGDNNYPVQADCEWLLVSDHGYRIELFFQTFEVEEEADCGYDYLEVFDGHDTSALRIGRFCGSGPPEEIYSAGDSVLLHFHTDDTINKKGFHIRYKSIKYQDNVHTQK
;
A
#
# COMPACT_ATOMS: atom_id res chain seq x y z
N MET A 1 19.27 58.97 37.89
CA MET A 1 20.72 59.07 38.16
C MET A 1 21.29 60.11 37.23
N ALA A 2 21.64 61.28 37.78
CA ALA A 2 22.29 62.36 37.06
C ALA A 2 23.77 62.00 36.85
N PHE A 3 24.28 62.11 35.63
CA PHE A 3 25.70 62.02 35.37
C PHE A 3 26.29 63.43 35.40
N HIS A 4 27.26 63.59 36.31
CA HIS A 4 28.00 64.83 36.53
C HIS A 4 28.88 65.16 35.33
N ASP A 5 28.77 66.42 34.95
CA ASP A 5 29.61 67.20 34.07
C ASP A 5 31.06 67.25 34.60
N PHE A 6 32.03 66.98 33.72
CA PHE A 6 33.46 67.25 33.97
C PHE A 6 33.96 68.17 32.87
N THR A 7 33.85 69.47 33.13
CA THR A 7 34.57 70.52 32.41
C THR A 7 36.06 70.45 32.75
N ASN A 8 36.92 70.30 31.74
CA ASN A 8 38.34 70.61 31.85
C ASN A 8 38.75 71.39 30.59
N GLY A 9 39.02 72.69 30.75
CA GLY A 9 39.54 73.56 29.70
C GLY A 9 41.07 73.68 29.78
N TYR A 10 41.71 73.81 28.61
CA TYR A 10 42.99 74.48 28.24
C TYR A 10 43.57 73.79 26.98
N PRO A 11 44.33 74.44 26.07
CA PRO A 11 44.25 75.78 25.48
C PRO A 11 44.04 75.74 23.93
N SER A 12 43.61 76.84 23.33
CA SER A 12 43.44 77.03 21.88
C SER A 12 44.74 77.42 21.16
N ASN A 13 45.31 76.51 20.36
CA ASN A 13 45.84 76.76 19.00
C ASN A 13 46.56 75.52 18.46
N THR A 14 45.82 74.64 17.80
CA THR A 14 46.31 73.77 16.75
C THR A 14 45.31 73.91 15.61
N HIS A 15 45.77 74.17 14.39
CA HIS A 15 44.89 74.18 13.22
C HIS A 15 44.36 72.75 13.01
N SER A 16 43.26 72.41 13.66
CA SER A 16 42.53 71.16 13.45
C SER A 16 41.94 71.22 12.06
N CYS A 17 42.49 70.42 11.14
CA CYS A 17 41.98 70.24 9.80
C CYS A 17 41.44 68.82 9.61
N GLY A 18 40.51 68.67 8.68
CA GLY A 18 39.76 67.44 8.50
C GLY A 18 38.40 67.47 9.19
N GLU A 19 37.48 66.67 8.65
CA GLU A 19 36.07 66.66 9.03
C GLU A 19 35.44 65.29 8.76
N THR A 20 34.22 65.09 9.23
CA THR A 20 33.42 63.92 8.85
C THR A 20 32.49 64.30 7.70
N LEU A 21 32.63 63.61 6.58
CA LEU A 21 31.89 63.81 5.35
C LEU A 21 30.81 62.73 5.25
N GLN A 22 29.53 63.14 5.18
CA GLN A 22 28.38 62.23 5.21
C GLN A 22 27.50 62.28 3.96
N GLU A 23 27.77 63.23 3.06
CA GLU A 23 27.04 63.38 1.81
C GLU A 23 27.37 62.23 0.84
N SER A 24 26.49 61.95 -0.12
CA SER A 24 26.72 60.91 -1.12
C SER A 24 27.81 61.27 -2.13
N THR A 25 28.07 62.56 -2.32
CA THR A 25 29.20 63.06 -3.11
C THR A 25 29.82 64.24 -2.38
N GLY A 26 31.11 64.45 -2.59
CA GLY A 26 31.75 65.63 -2.03
C GLY A 26 33.17 65.82 -2.55
N ASN A 27 33.69 67.00 -2.28
CA ASN A 27 35.06 67.35 -2.56
C ASN A 27 35.73 67.83 -1.27
N PHE A 28 37.04 67.57 -1.16
CA PHE A 28 37.84 68.09 -0.06
C PHE A 28 39.27 68.28 -0.53
N SER A 29 39.99 69.14 0.16
CA SER A 29 41.37 69.49 -0.20
C SER A 29 42.23 69.67 1.04
N SER A 30 43.55 69.59 0.85
CA SER A 30 44.49 69.96 1.91
C SER A 30 44.32 71.42 2.31
N PRO A 31 44.54 71.78 3.58
CA PRO A 31 44.52 73.18 4.02
C PRO A 31 45.45 74.04 3.15
N GLY A 32 44.99 75.23 2.75
CA GLY A 32 45.78 76.16 1.93
C GLY A 32 45.86 75.81 0.44
N PHE A 33 45.26 74.72 -0.03
CA PHE A 33 45.16 74.41 -1.46
C PHE A 33 44.38 75.51 -2.21
N PRO A 34 44.85 75.97 -3.40
CA PRO A 34 46.00 75.49 -4.18
C PRO A 34 47.33 76.22 -3.88
N ASN A 35 47.35 77.10 -2.88
CA ASN A 35 48.49 77.98 -2.56
C ASN A 35 49.59 77.29 -1.74
N GLY A 36 49.39 76.03 -1.36
CA GLY A 36 50.32 75.20 -0.60
C GLY A 36 49.86 74.91 0.81
N TYR A 37 50.18 73.70 1.30
CA TYR A 37 49.78 73.25 2.64
C TYR A 37 50.78 73.71 3.72
N PRO A 38 50.35 73.93 4.97
CA PRO A 38 51.26 74.29 6.05
C PRO A 38 52.19 73.12 6.41
N SER A 39 53.43 73.42 6.81
CA SER A 39 54.35 72.41 7.37
C SER A 39 53.85 71.89 8.71
N TYR A 40 54.21 70.64 9.04
CA TYR A 40 53.81 69.99 10.30
C TYR A 40 52.30 69.85 10.51
N THR A 41 51.54 69.78 9.41
CA THR A 41 50.08 69.63 9.43
C THR A 41 49.66 68.18 9.65
N HIS A 42 48.57 67.98 10.42
CA HIS A 42 47.92 66.68 10.57
C HIS A 42 46.42 66.84 10.41
N CYS A 43 45.88 66.30 9.32
CA CYS A 43 44.45 66.33 9.04
C CYS A 43 43.88 64.92 8.94
N ILE A 44 42.65 64.74 9.40
CA ILE A 44 41.93 63.47 9.30
C ILE A 44 40.54 63.71 8.74
N TRP A 45 40.24 63.11 7.59
CA TRP A 45 38.88 63.03 7.06
C TRP A 45 38.28 61.65 7.31
N ARG A 46 36.99 61.63 7.62
CA ARG A 46 36.21 60.40 7.76
C ARG A 46 35.02 60.50 6.83
N ILE A 47 34.98 59.66 5.80
CA ILE A 47 33.82 59.55 4.92
C ILE A 47 32.93 58.45 5.48
N SER A 48 31.66 58.74 5.70
CA SER A 48 30.65 57.79 6.17
C SER A 48 29.36 58.01 5.39
N VAL A 49 29.14 57.20 4.36
CA VAL A 49 27.97 57.26 3.49
C VAL A 49 26.87 56.32 4.00
N THR A 50 25.77 56.17 3.25
CA THR A 50 24.65 55.31 3.65
C THR A 50 25.13 53.86 3.79
N PRO A 51 24.69 53.11 4.83
CA PRO A 51 24.97 51.68 4.92
C PRO A 51 24.56 50.92 3.65
N GLY A 52 25.40 49.99 3.20
CA GLY A 52 25.19 49.25 1.94
C GLY A 52 25.79 49.93 0.69
N GLU A 53 26.28 51.16 0.82
CA GLU A 53 27.06 51.84 -0.23
C GLU A 53 28.57 51.64 -0.03
N LYS A 54 29.35 51.86 -1.08
CA LYS A 54 30.82 51.90 -1.09
C LYS A 54 31.27 53.28 -1.54
N ILE A 55 32.43 53.70 -1.08
CA ILE A 55 33.01 55.01 -1.37
C ILE A 55 34.08 54.83 -2.44
N VAL A 56 33.90 55.51 -3.56
CA VAL A 56 34.91 55.67 -4.61
C VAL A 56 35.59 57.02 -4.40
N LEU A 57 36.88 57.00 -4.14
CA LEU A 57 37.72 58.17 -3.93
C LEU A 57 38.65 58.38 -5.11
N ASN A 58 38.64 59.59 -5.66
CA ASN A 58 39.50 60.01 -6.75
C ASN A 58 40.26 61.29 -6.40
N PHE A 59 41.58 61.23 -6.44
CA PHE A 59 42.42 62.43 -6.29
C PHE A 59 42.50 63.15 -7.63
N THR A 60 41.93 64.35 -7.71
CA THR A 60 41.94 65.17 -8.93
C THR A 60 43.27 65.89 -9.11
N THR A 61 43.92 66.28 -8.01
CA THR A 61 45.25 66.90 -8.00
C THR A 61 46.05 66.41 -6.79
N MET A 62 47.36 66.25 -6.97
CA MET A 62 48.28 65.88 -5.90
C MET A 62 49.65 66.50 -6.17
N ASP A 63 50.17 67.26 -5.22
CA ASP A 63 51.52 67.84 -5.22
C ASP A 63 52.02 67.88 -3.77
N LEU A 64 52.54 66.74 -3.32
CA LEU A 64 53.13 66.54 -1.99
C LEU A 64 54.64 66.36 -2.09
N TYR A 65 55.36 66.60 -1.00
CA TYR A 65 56.81 66.40 -0.99
C TYR A 65 57.16 64.93 -1.26
N LYS A 66 57.88 64.69 -2.36
CA LYS A 66 58.28 63.33 -2.78
C LYS A 66 59.42 62.82 -1.91
N SER A 67 59.21 61.68 -1.26
CA SER A 67 60.21 61.01 -0.43
C SER A 67 60.17 59.49 -0.62
N SER A 68 61.28 58.81 -0.33
CA SER A 68 61.32 57.34 -0.35
C SER A 68 60.31 56.78 0.64
N LEU A 69 59.42 55.88 0.17
CA LEU A 69 58.36 55.27 0.98
C LEU A 69 57.37 56.28 1.62
N CYS A 70 57.31 57.52 1.12
CA CYS A 70 56.43 58.56 1.65
C CYS A 70 56.58 58.81 3.16
N TRP A 71 57.83 58.84 3.64
CA TRP A 71 58.13 59.00 5.07
C TRP A 71 57.78 60.36 5.65
N TYR A 72 57.91 61.44 4.87
CA TYR A 72 57.73 62.80 5.38
C TYR A 72 56.28 63.29 5.24
N ASP A 73 55.90 63.63 4.00
CA ASP A 73 54.58 64.19 3.70
C ASP A 73 53.80 63.14 2.90
N TYR A 74 52.64 62.72 3.42
CA TYR A 74 51.88 61.62 2.85
C TYR A 74 50.37 61.75 3.08
N ILE A 75 49.61 61.12 2.19
CA ILE A 75 48.20 60.79 2.40
C ILE A 75 48.10 59.28 2.58
N GLU A 76 47.39 58.86 3.61
CA GLU A 76 47.10 57.47 3.92
C GLU A 76 45.60 57.25 3.87
N VAL A 77 45.16 56.31 3.02
CA VAL A 77 43.75 55.97 2.85
C VAL A 77 43.51 54.57 3.38
N ARG A 78 42.50 54.40 4.23
CA ARG A 78 42.16 53.14 4.89
C ARG A 78 40.69 52.78 4.69
N ASP A 79 40.46 51.48 4.60
CA ASP A 79 39.16 50.85 4.35
C ASP A 79 38.38 50.65 5.66
N GLY A 80 37.62 51.66 6.07
CA GLY A 80 36.86 51.67 7.31
C GLY A 80 36.97 53.00 8.06
N TYR A 81 36.56 53.03 9.33
CA TYR A 81 36.37 54.28 10.08
C TYR A 81 37.55 54.68 11.00
N TRP A 82 38.52 53.77 11.18
CA TRP A 82 39.53 53.90 12.24
C TRP A 82 40.95 53.82 11.68
N ARG A 83 41.91 54.39 12.41
CA ARG A 83 43.34 54.34 12.04
C ARG A 83 43.91 52.91 11.89
N LYS A 84 43.29 51.92 12.54
CA LYS A 84 43.70 50.50 12.44
C LYS A 84 43.06 49.76 11.27
N SER A 85 42.17 50.40 10.51
CA SER A 85 41.53 49.81 9.34
C SER A 85 42.55 49.40 8.26
N PRO A 86 42.24 48.39 7.42
CA PRO A 86 43.10 47.96 6.33
C PRO A 86 43.59 49.14 5.46
N LEU A 87 44.87 49.13 5.09
CA LEU A 87 45.47 50.18 4.28
C LEU A 87 45.12 49.98 2.80
N LEU A 88 44.41 50.94 2.19
CA LEU A 88 44.16 50.96 0.75
C LEU A 88 45.36 51.51 -0.01
N GLY A 89 46.04 52.51 0.55
CA GLY A 89 47.27 53.02 -0.02
C GLY A 89 47.86 54.20 0.75
N ARG A 90 49.15 54.44 0.50
CA ARG A 90 49.89 55.59 1.03
C ARG A 90 50.57 56.31 -0.13
N PHE A 91 50.36 57.61 -0.24
CA PHE A 91 50.67 58.41 -1.42
C PHE A 91 51.48 59.66 -1.06
N CYS A 92 52.42 60.04 -1.93
CA CYS A 92 53.21 61.27 -1.86
C CYS A 92 53.78 61.60 -3.26
N GLY A 93 54.33 62.81 -3.42
CA GLY A 93 54.76 63.30 -4.73
C GLY A 93 53.60 63.87 -5.55
N ASP A 94 53.75 63.78 -6.87
CA ASP A 94 52.88 64.35 -7.91
C ASP A 94 52.13 63.28 -8.73
N LYS A 95 52.36 62.00 -8.43
CA LYS A 95 51.71 60.89 -9.14
C LYS A 95 50.30 60.69 -8.61
N LEU A 96 49.30 60.92 -9.46
CA LEU A 96 47.91 60.62 -9.16
C LEU A 96 47.74 59.10 -8.93
N SER A 97 46.96 58.77 -7.89
CA SER A 97 46.60 57.40 -7.53
C SER A 97 45.60 56.82 -8.54
N ASN A 98 45.54 55.49 -8.60
CA ASN A 98 44.36 54.80 -9.13
C ASN A 98 43.14 55.13 -8.25
N ILE A 99 41.95 55.08 -8.85
CA ILE A 99 40.67 55.20 -8.14
C ILE A 99 40.63 54.19 -7.00
N LEU A 100 40.31 54.65 -5.78
CA LEU A 100 40.27 53.81 -4.58
C LEU A 100 38.82 53.54 -4.20
N THR A 101 38.47 52.28 -3.99
CA THR A 101 37.11 51.89 -3.60
C THR A 101 37.15 51.21 -2.23
N SER A 102 36.28 51.63 -1.31
CA SER A 102 36.12 50.94 -0.03
C SER A 102 35.35 49.62 -0.18
N SER A 103 35.53 48.71 0.79
CA SER A 103 34.73 47.48 0.88
C SER A 103 33.32 47.71 1.44
N ASP A 104 33.14 48.78 2.21
CA ASP A 104 31.91 49.15 2.92
C ASP A 104 31.69 50.69 2.93
N SER A 105 30.68 51.17 3.64
CA SER A 105 30.18 52.55 3.72
C SER A 105 31.09 53.55 4.44
N ARG A 106 32.32 53.18 4.83
CA ARG A 106 33.22 54.02 5.62
C ARG A 106 34.65 54.03 5.08
N MET A 107 35.27 55.21 5.03
CA MET A 107 36.66 55.39 4.61
C MET A 107 37.36 56.41 5.52
N TRP A 108 38.61 56.12 5.89
CA TRP A 108 39.42 56.96 6.75
C TRP A 108 40.63 57.47 5.99
N ILE A 109 40.87 58.77 6.04
CA ILE A 109 41.91 59.44 5.26
C ILE A 109 42.74 60.31 6.21
N GLU A 110 44.04 60.07 6.27
CA GLU A 110 44.98 60.88 7.03
C GLU A 110 45.95 61.57 6.10
N PHE A 111 46.03 62.89 6.20
CA PHE A 111 47.12 63.67 5.64
C PHE A 111 48.06 64.08 6.75
N ARG A 112 49.36 63.82 6.55
CA ARG A 112 50.39 64.25 7.49
C ARG A 112 51.54 64.87 6.74
N SER A 113 51.92 66.08 7.15
CA SER A 113 53.15 66.75 6.76
C SER A 113 54.10 66.79 7.96
N SER A 114 55.38 66.54 7.72
CA SER A 114 56.44 66.61 8.73
C SER A 114 57.74 67.25 8.21
N SER A 115 57.73 67.74 6.97
CA SER A 115 58.83 68.45 6.35
C SER A 115 58.62 69.97 6.33
N ASN A 116 59.72 70.72 6.13
CA ASN A 116 59.67 72.16 5.85
C ASN A 116 59.42 72.48 4.35
N TRP A 117 59.41 71.45 3.50
CA TRP A 117 59.28 71.58 2.05
C TRP A 117 57.85 71.25 1.64
N VAL A 118 57.06 72.28 1.34
CA VAL A 118 55.63 72.11 1.04
C VAL A 118 55.38 72.19 -0.47
N GLY A 119 54.44 71.39 -0.95
CA GLY A 119 53.90 71.47 -2.31
C GLY A 119 52.55 72.19 -2.33
N LYS A 120 51.88 72.26 -3.49
CA LYS A 120 50.56 72.91 -3.61
C LYS A 120 49.45 72.21 -2.81
N GLY A 121 49.64 70.93 -2.48
CA GLY A 121 48.68 70.12 -1.73
C GLY A 121 47.90 69.17 -2.62
N PHE A 122 46.69 68.79 -2.18
CA PHE A 122 45.84 67.87 -2.94
C PHE A 122 44.39 68.34 -2.94
N ALA A 123 43.66 67.91 -3.96
CA ALA A 123 42.20 67.91 -3.98
C ALA A 123 41.69 66.54 -4.38
N ALA A 124 40.62 66.10 -3.73
CA ALA A 124 39.98 64.83 -3.97
C ALA A 124 38.47 65.01 -4.07
N ILE A 125 37.85 64.14 -4.86
CA ILE A 125 36.42 63.98 -4.95
C ILE A 125 36.08 62.55 -4.54
N TYR A 126 34.95 62.38 -3.88
CA TYR A 126 34.41 61.06 -3.57
C TYR A 126 32.96 60.97 -3.97
N GLU A 127 32.53 59.75 -4.29
CA GLU A 127 31.15 59.40 -4.59
C GLU A 127 30.78 58.08 -3.90
N ALA A 128 29.53 58.02 -3.43
CA ALA A 128 28.91 56.83 -2.90
C ALA A 128 28.29 56.04 -4.05
N ILE A 129 28.71 54.79 -4.23
CA ILE A 129 28.17 53.85 -5.21
C ILE A 129 27.52 52.68 -4.48
N CYS A 130 26.59 51.99 -5.14
CA CYS A 130 26.03 50.74 -4.65
C CYS A 130 26.12 49.68 -5.74
N GLY A 131 26.20 48.41 -5.33
CA GLY A 131 26.39 47.29 -6.26
C GLY A 131 27.84 46.86 -6.47
N GLY A 132 28.11 46.38 -7.69
CA GLY A 132 29.39 45.86 -8.16
C GLY A 132 29.36 44.37 -8.54
N GLU A 133 30.54 43.84 -8.80
CA GLU A 133 30.75 42.43 -9.19
C GLU A 133 30.92 41.54 -7.96
N ILE A 134 30.21 40.42 -7.95
CA ILE A 134 30.19 39.44 -6.85
C ILE A 134 30.57 38.07 -7.40
N HIS A 135 31.75 37.59 -7.01
CA HIS A 135 32.24 36.25 -7.33
C HIS A 135 32.22 35.38 -6.08
N LYS A 136 31.02 34.96 -5.66
CA LYS A 136 30.80 34.13 -4.47
C LYS A 136 29.71 33.11 -4.76
N ASN A 137 29.76 31.96 -4.08
CA ASN A 137 28.73 30.93 -4.20
C ASN A 137 27.50 31.18 -3.33
N GLU A 138 27.56 32.14 -2.42
CA GLU A 138 26.43 32.54 -1.60
C GLU A 138 26.67 33.94 -1.04
N GLY A 139 25.58 34.61 -0.68
CA GLY A 139 25.63 35.89 -0.01
C GLY A 139 24.26 36.55 0.06
N GLN A 140 24.26 37.74 0.65
CA GLN A 140 23.08 38.56 0.79
C GLN A 140 23.29 39.90 0.12
N ILE A 141 22.25 40.38 -0.56
CA ILE A 141 22.18 41.68 -1.18
C ILE A 141 21.03 42.44 -0.55
N GLN A 142 21.27 43.68 -0.17
CA GLN A 142 20.27 44.54 0.41
C GLN A 142 20.22 45.84 -0.37
N SER A 143 19.03 46.45 -0.44
CA SER A 143 18.93 47.85 -0.86
C SER A 143 19.74 48.73 0.10
N PRO A 144 20.31 49.84 -0.39
CA PRO A 144 21.00 50.79 0.48
C PRO A 144 20.10 51.22 1.65
N ASN A 145 20.68 51.32 2.85
CA ASN A 145 20.02 51.69 4.10
C ASN A 145 19.09 50.66 4.76
N TYR A 146 18.84 49.49 4.15
CA TYR A 146 17.98 48.46 4.75
C TYR A 146 18.44 48.08 6.18
N PRO A 147 17.54 47.90 7.16
CA PRO A 147 16.07 47.83 7.06
C PRO A 147 15.34 49.18 7.08
N ASP A 148 16.06 50.30 7.16
CA ASP A 148 15.46 51.63 7.06
C ASP A 148 15.20 52.01 5.59
N ASP A 149 14.41 53.07 5.38
CA ASP A 149 14.02 53.48 4.04
C ASP A 149 15.23 53.79 3.14
N TYR A 150 15.21 53.27 1.90
CA TYR A 150 16.26 53.57 0.92
C TYR A 150 16.29 55.06 0.56
N ARG A 151 17.43 55.53 0.05
CA ARG A 151 17.57 56.93 -0.39
C ARG A 151 16.98 57.13 -1.80
N PRO A 152 16.47 58.33 -2.12
CA PRO A 152 16.01 58.66 -3.47
C PRO A 152 17.18 58.76 -4.47
N MET A 153 16.85 58.66 -5.77
CA MET A 153 17.79 58.81 -6.89
C MET A 153 18.97 57.83 -6.86
N LYS A 154 18.73 56.59 -6.42
CA LYS A 154 19.75 55.54 -6.37
C LYS A 154 19.64 54.64 -7.58
N GLU A 155 20.80 54.25 -8.11
CA GLU A 155 20.93 53.24 -9.15
C GLU A 155 22.03 52.27 -8.73
N CYS A 156 21.61 51.05 -8.37
CA CYS A 156 22.52 50.01 -7.87
C CYS A 156 22.50 48.82 -8.82
N VAL A 157 23.67 48.39 -9.30
CA VAL A 157 23.78 47.25 -10.22
C VAL A 157 24.69 46.19 -9.62
N TRP A 158 24.14 44.99 -9.42
CA TRP A 158 24.88 43.81 -8.97
C TRP A 158 25.05 42.82 -10.11
N LYS A 159 26.29 42.36 -10.31
CA LYS A 159 26.64 41.29 -11.25
C LYS A 159 27.11 40.09 -10.45
N ILE A 160 26.26 39.07 -10.37
CA ILE A 160 26.49 37.89 -9.55
C ILE A 160 27.04 36.79 -10.45
N THR A 161 28.17 36.20 -10.05
CA THR A 161 28.75 35.03 -10.69
C THR A 161 29.04 33.99 -9.63
N VAL A 162 28.40 32.83 -9.77
CA VAL A 162 28.71 31.64 -8.97
C VAL A 162 29.69 30.73 -9.71
N SER A 163 30.14 29.67 -9.05
CA SER A 163 31.05 28.67 -9.63
C SER A 163 30.52 28.13 -10.96
N GLU A 164 31.44 27.76 -11.86
CA GLU A 164 31.10 27.17 -13.15
C GLU A 164 30.27 25.88 -13.00
N ASN A 165 29.34 25.64 -13.93
CA ASN A 165 28.39 24.51 -13.96
C ASN A 165 27.26 24.53 -12.92
N TYR A 166 27.08 25.63 -12.21
CA TYR A 166 25.94 25.84 -11.31
C TYR A 166 25.06 26.99 -11.81
N ASN A 167 23.83 27.05 -11.32
CA ASN A 167 22.92 28.16 -11.56
C ASN A 167 22.95 29.14 -10.36
N VAL A 168 22.42 30.34 -10.53
CA VAL A 168 22.22 31.31 -9.44
C VAL A 168 20.77 31.18 -8.98
N GLY A 169 20.59 30.78 -7.73
CA GLY A 169 19.31 30.91 -7.02
C GLY A 169 19.24 32.27 -6.31
N LEU A 170 18.09 32.92 -6.35
CA LEU A 170 17.82 34.20 -5.68
C LEU A 170 16.47 34.13 -4.95
N THR A 171 16.48 34.41 -3.65
CA THR A 171 15.28 34.42 -2.80
C THR A 171 15.19 35.71 -2.01
N PHE A 172 13.98 36.25 -1.85
CA PHE A 172 13.76 37.49 -1.11
C PHE A 172 13.38 37.21 0.35
N GLN A 173 14.03 37.84 1.31
CA GLN A 173 13.63 37.80 2.73
C GLN A 173 12.61 38.90 3.04
N ALA A 174 12.78 40.07 2.42
CA ALA A 174 11.88 41.21 2.51
C ALA A 174 11.86 41.96 1.17
N PHE A 175 10.72 42.56 0.85
CA PHE A 175 10.54 43.32 -0.38
C PHE A 175 9.45 44.38 -0.21
N GLU A 176 9.86 45.64 -0.12
CA GLU A 176 9.00 46.81 -0.03
C GLU A 176 9.61 47.94 -0.86
N ILE A 177 9.11 48.09 -2.09
CA ILE A 177 9.49 49.15 -3.02
C ILE A 177 8.23 49.97 -3.34
N GLU A 178 8.37 51.23 -3.74
CA GLU A 178 7.21 52.05 -4.15
C GLU A 178 6.31 51.30 -5.15
N ARG A 179 5.01 51.29 -4.90
CA ARG A 179 4.05 50.56 -5.73
C ARG A 179 3.60 51.42 -6.92
N HIS A 180 3.71 50.88 -8.12
CA HIS A 180 3.15 51.46 -9.34
C HIS A 180 2.72 50.36 -10.32
N ASP A 181 1.67 50.57 -11.11
CA ASP A 181 1.08 49.52 -11.97
C ASP A 181 2.08 48.94 -12.99
N ASN A 182 2.98 49.77 -13.52
CA ASN A 182 4.06 49.36 -14.43
C ASN A 182 5.47 49.46 -13.81
N CYS A 183 5.58 49.65 -12.50
CA CYS A 183 6.87 49.85 -11.81
C CYS A 183 7.74 50.95 -12.45
N ALA A 184 7.12 52.09 -12.80
CA ALA A 184 7.78 53.16 -13.56
C ALA A 184 8.57 54.14 -12.68
N TYR A 185 8.32 54.10 -11.37
CA TYR A 185 9.04 54.88 -10.35
C TYR A 185 10.19 54.02 -9.82
N ASP A 186 10.06 53.52 -8.60
CA ASP A 186 11.07 52.64 -8.01
C ASP A 186 10.86 51.19 -8.42
N TYR A 187 11.95 50.50 -8.74
CA TYR A 187 11.87 49.10 -9.18
C TYR A 187 13.16 48.32 -8.94
N LEU A 188 12.99 46.99 -8.87
CA LEU A 188 14.06 46.01 -8.94
C LEU A 188 13.92 45.21 -10.23
N GLU A 189 14.95 45.22 -11.07
CA GLU A 189 15.03 44.46 -12.31
C GLU A 189 16.03 43.32 -12.16
N VAL A 190 15.64 42.11 -12.61
CA VAL A 190 16.49 40.92 -12.57
C VAL A 190 16.58 40.32 -13.96
N ARG A 191 17.79 39.99 -14.41
CA ARG A 191 18.09 39.43 -15.74
C ARG A 191 19.01 38.22 -15.67
N ASP A 192 18.83 37.32 -16.63
CA ASP A 192 19.57 36.07 -16.75
C ASP A 192 20.88 36.25 -17.52
N GLY A 193 21.94 36.69 -16.84
CA GLY A 193 23.26 36.92 -17.42
C GLY A 193 24.06 37.99 -16.67
N LEU A 194 24.95 38.72 -17.36
CA LEU A 194 25.83 39.75 -16.76
C LEU A 194 25.60 41.18 -17.27
N SER A 195 24.64 41.41 -18.16
CA SER A 195 24.42 42.71 -18.79
C SER A 195 22.96 43.12 -18.85
N GLU A 196 22.73 44.42 -19.12
CA GLU A 196 21.39 44.98 -19.36
C GLU A 196 20.69 44.37 -20.60
N SER A 197 21.47 43.81 -21.53
CA SER A 197 20.94 43.13 -22.72
C SER A 197 20.55 41.68 -22.48
N SER A 198 20.83 41.14 -21.28
CA SER A 198 20.47 39.77 -20.93
C SER A 198 18.94 39.58 -20.87
N PRO A 199 18.42 38.36 -21.09
CA PRO A 199 17.00 38.06 -20.97
C PRO A 199 16.41 38.56 -19.64
N LEU A 200 15.28 39.27 -19.71
CA LEU A 200 14.58 39.78 -18.53
C LEU A 200 13.90 38.61 -17.80
N ILE A 201 14.20 38.44 -16.52
CA ILE A 201 13.49 37.50 -15.64
C ILE A 201 12.27 38.19 -15.04
N GLY A 202 12.46 39.40 -14.51
CA GLY A 202 11.35 40.16 -13.96
C GLY A 202 11.71 41.60 -13.58
N HIS A 203 10.66 42.40 -13.44
CA HIS A 203 10.71 43.81 -13.12
C HIS A 203 9.67 44.06 -12.02
N PHE A 204 10.14 44.37 -10.82
CA PHE A 204 9.39 44.22 -9.59
C PHE A 204 9.29 45.54 -8.82
N CYS A 205 8.13 45.80 -8.23
CA CYS A 205 7.88 46.94 -7.34
C CYS A 205 6.69 46.63 -6.43
N GLY A 206 6.41 47.49 -5.44
CA GLY A 206 5.36 47.25 -4.45
C GLY A 206 5.78 46.37 -3.27
N TYR A 207 4.80 45.68 -2.68
CA TYR A 207 4.94 44.95 -1.41
C TYR A 207 4.83 43.42 -1.58
N ASP A 208 4.45 42.97 -2.77
CA ASP A 208 4.33 41.55 -3.05
C ASP A 208 5.73 41.00 -3.29
N LYS A 209 6.19 40.13 -2.38
CA LYS A 209 7.49 39.49 -2.49
C LYS A 209 7.58 38.71 -3.81
N PRO A 210 8.62 38.94 -4.64
CA PRO A 210 8.83 38.16 -5.85
C PRO A 210 8.97 36.66 -5.56
N GLU A 211 8.51 35.84 -6.49
CA GLU A 211 8.78 34.40 -6.47
C GLU A 211 10.29 34.13 -6.53
N ASP A 212 10.68 32.95 -6.06
CA ASP A 212 12.07 32.54 -6.04
C ASP A 212 12.62 32.38 -7.48
N ILE A 213 13.78 32.98 -7.75
CA ILE A 213 14.34 33.11 -9.10
C ILE A 213 15.50 32.14 -9.29
N ARG A 214 15.55 31.47 -10.44
CA ARG A 214 16.67 30.63 -10.89
C ARG A 214 17.17 31.10 -12.26
N SER A 215 18.45 31.42 -12.37
CA SER A 215 19.09 31.70 -13.67
C SER A 215 19.29 30.44 -14.51
N THR A 216 19.48 30.59 -15.82
CA THR A 216 19.84 29.46 -16.72
C THR A 216 21.36 29.24 -16.82
N SER A 217 22.15 30.22 -16.41
CA SER A 217 23.62 30.16 -16.37
C SER A 217 24.17 30.35 -14.95
N ASN A 218 25.50 30.33 -14.78
CA ASN A 218 26.17 30.66 -13.52
C ASN A 218 26.23 32.16 -13.22
N THR A 219 25.44 32.97 -13.94
CA THR A 219 25.47 34.43 -13.83
C THR A 219 24.07 35.02 -13.71
N LEU A 220 23.94 36.10 -12.94
CA LEU A 220 22.70 36.85 -12.74
C LEU A 220 23.03 38.35 -12.64
N TRP A 221 22.20 39.17 -13.27
CA TRP A 221 22.33 40.62 -13.25
C TRP A 221 21.10 41.22 -12.57
N MET A 222 21.32 42.14 -11.63
CA MET A 222 20.25 42.74 -10.84
C MET A 222 20.46 44.25 -10.73
N LYS A 223 19.40 45.03 -10.94
CA LYS A 223 19.43 46.50 -10.91
C LYS A 223 18.29 47.06 -10.08
N PHE A 224 18.61 47.86 -9.08
CA PHE A 224 17.64 48.63 -8.31
C PHE A 224 17.71 50.10 -8.70
N VAL A 225 16.55 50.71 -8.95
CA VAL A 225 16.42 52.14 -9.26
C VAL A 225 15.39 52.77 -8.31
N SER A 226 15.73 53.92 -7.74
CA SER A 226 14.78 54.79 -7.03
C SER A 226 14.71 56.17 -7.65
N ASP A 227 13.52 56.77 -7.63
CA ASP A 227 13.22 58.10 -8.12
C ASP A 227 13.41 59.17 -7.02
N GLY A 228 12.98 60.41 -7.28
CA GLY A 228 13.18 61.54 -6.36
C GLY A 228 12.23 61.57 -5.16
N THR A 229 11.26 60.67 -5.08
CA THR A 229 10.13 60.70 -4.14
C THR A 229 9.85 59.32 -3.53
N VAL A 230 8.97 59.28 -2.53
CA VAL A 230 8.42 58.08 -1.87
C VAL A 230 9.40 56.90 -1.69
N ASN A 231 10.10 56.88 -0.56
CA ASN A 231 10.98 55.76 -0.23
C ASN A 231 10.29 54.75 0.71
N LYS A 232 10.81 53.52 0.71
CA LYS A 232 10.35 52.38 1.52
C LYS A 232 11.55 51.63 2.08
N ALA A 233 11.32 50.66 2.95
CA ALA A 233 12.39 49.86 3.56
C ALA A 233 13.30 49.17 2.52
N GLY A 234 12.78 48.88 1.33
CA GLY A 234 13.52 48.26 0.24
C GLY A 234 13.52 46.74 0.32
N PHE A 235 14.63 46.09 0.02
CA PHE A 235 14.68 44.63 -0.07
C PHE A 235 15.93 44.04 0.58
N ALA A 236 15.79 42.80 1.02
CA ALA A 236 16.90 41.92 1.38
C ALA A 236 16.73 40.61 0.63
N ALA A 237 17.70 40.24 -0.19
CA ALA A 237 17.68 39.05 -1.01
C ALA A 237 18.93 38.20 -0.77
N ASN A 238 18.76 36.89 -0.67
CA ASN A 238 19.85 35.93 -0.59
C ASN A 238 20.08 35.34 -1.98
N PHE A 239 21.33 35.30 -2.40
CA PHE A 239 21.73 34.54 -3.57
C PHE A 239 22.60 33.36 -3.13
N PHE A 240 22.51 32.27 -3.88
CA PHE A 240 23.31 31.08 -3.63
C PHE A 240 23.53 30.30 -4.93
N LYS A 241 24.53 29.44 -4.93
CA LYS A 241 24.74 28.46 -5.99
C LYS A 241 23.58 27.46 -5.92
N GLU A 242 22.92 27.30 -7.04
CA GLU A 242 21.86 26.33 -7.23
C GLU A 242 22.45 25.10 -7.94
N GLU A 243 22.26 23.95 -7.32
CA GLU A 243 22.65 22.65 -7.85
C GLU A 243 21.39 21.81 -8.02
N ASP A 244 21.30 21.04 -9.10
CA ASP A 244 20.27 20.02 -9.23
C ASP A 244 20.78 18.73 -8.55
N GLU A 245 20.47 18.54 -7.27
CA GLU A 245 20.93 17.34 -6.56
C GLU A 245 20.25 16.07 -7.05
N CYS A 246 19.09 16.18 -7.70
CA CYS A 246 18.38 15.05 -8.31
C CYS A 246 19.04 14.57 -9.61
N ALA A 247 19.78 15.44 -10.30
CA ALA A 247 20.58 15.07 -11.47
C ALA A 247 21.87 14.29 -11.13
N LYS A 248 22.21 14.14 -9.84
CA LYS A 248 23.34 13.31 -9.39
C LYS A 248 23.05 11.82 -9.59
N LEU A 249 24.11 11.02 -9.76
CA LEU A 249 24.03 9.56 -9.98
C LEU A 249 23.25 8.79 -8.90
N ASP A 250 23.16 9.32 -7.68
CA ASP A 250 22.49 8.71 -6.53
C ASP A 250 21.06 9.24 -6.31
N ASN A 251 20.46 9.98 -7.26
CA ASN A 251 19.09 10.52 -7.15
C ASN A 251 18.87 11.35 -5.85
N GLY A 252 19.85 12.17 -5.45
CA GLY A 252 19.85 12.89 -4.16
C GLY A 252 19.92 11.98 -2.91
N GLY A 253 20.12 10.68 -3.07
CA GLY A 253 19.96 9.68 -2.02
C GLY A 253 18.49 9.43 -1.65
N CYS A 254 17.55 9.76 -2.54
CA CYS A 254 16.13 9.45 -2.39
C CYS A 254 15.84 8.02 -2.86
N GLU A 255 15.08 7.27 -2.06
CA GLU A 255 14.74 5.88 -2.39
C GLU A 255 13.90 5.76 -3.68
N GLN A 256 12.94 6.67 -3.87
CA GLN A 256 12.01 6.63 -5.01
C GLN A 256 12.15 7.88 -5.89
N ARG A 257 11.45 8.97 -5.56
CA ARG A 257 11.46 10.21 -6.35
C ARG A 257 12.26 11.29 -5.65
N CYS A 258 13.18 11.92 -6.38
CA CYS A 258 13.81 13.17 -5.95
C CYS A 258 13.09 14.35 -6.60
N VAL A 259 12.78 15.38 -5.81
CA VAL A 259 12.19 16.64 -6.27
C VAL A 259 13.15 17.76 -5.93
N ASN A 260 13.77 18.33 -6.97
CA ASN A 260 14.68 19.46 -6.81
C ASN A 260 13.90 20.71 -6.40
N THR A 261 14.34 21.39 -5.36
CA THR A 261 13.78 22.67 -4.89
C THR A 261 14.83 23.77 -5.00
N LEU A 262 14.46 25.05 -4.93
CA LEU A 262 15.49 26.09 -5.00
C LEU A 262 16.30 26.11 -3.70
N GLY A 263 17.60 25.86 -3.82
CA GLY A 263 18.58 25.80 -2.75
C GLY A 263 18.65 24.46 -2.02
N SER A 264 17.87 23.45 -2.45
CA SER A 264 17.87 22.12 -1.84
C SER A 264 17.13 21.08 -2.71
N TYR A 265 16.83 19.93 -2.13
CA TYR A 265 15.96 18.93 -2.73
C TYR A 265 15.18 18.23 -1.62
N GLN A 266 14.07 17.61 -1.99
CA GLN A 266 13.32 16.75 -1.10
C GLN A 266 12.96 15.44 -1.78
N CYS A 267 12.93 14.37 -1.00
CA CYS A 267 12.46 13.09 -1.47
C CYS A 267 10.93 13.05 -1.42
N ALA A 268 10.35 12.41 -2.42
CA ALA A 268 8.94 12.12 -2.52
C ALA A 268 8.75 10.63 -2.80
N CYS A 269 7.61 10.11 -2.40
CA CYS A 269 7.28 8.70 -2.59
C CYS A 269 6.20 8.53 -3.67
N ASP A 270 6.22 7.37 -4.32
CA ASP A 270 5.20 6.95 -5.26
C ASP A 270 3.86 6.68 -4.53
N PRO A 271 2.72 6.74 -5.23
CA PRO A 271 1.42 6.48 -4.63
C PRO A 271 1.38 5.12 -3.89
N GLY A 272 1.02 5.15 -2.60
CA GLY A 272 1.04 3.98 -1.72
C GLY A 272 2.19 3.99 -0.70
N TYR A 273 3.07 5.00 -0.74
CA TYR A 273 4.17 5.16 0.18
C TYR A 273 4.19 6.58 0.80
N GLU A 274 4.65 6.69 2.04
CA GLU A 274 4.87 7.91 2.81
C GLU A 274 6.37 8.06 3.14
N LEU A 275 6.83 9.30 3.24
CA LEU A 275 8.24 9.58 3.51
C LEU A 275 8.58 9.17 4.94
N GLY A 276 9.60 8.32 5.09
CA GLY A 276 10.08 7.83 6.37
C GLY A 276 10.69 8.92 7.26
N PRO A 277 11.02 8.60 8.52
CA PRO A 277 11.57 9.55 9.48
C PRO A 277 12.90 10.19 9.05
N ASP A 278 13.68 9.49 8.22
CA ASP A 278 14.95 9.96 7.67
C ASP A 278 14.79 10.95 6.51
N LYS A 279 13.54 11.19 6.07
CA LYS A 279 13.15 12.03 4.92
C LYS A 279 13.75 11.59 3.58
N LYS A 280 14.18 10.33 3.48
CA LYS A 280 14.82 9.76 2.28
C LYS A 280 14.20 8.44 1.85
N SER A 281 13.89 7.58 2.81
CA SER A 281 13.22 6.32 2.59
C SER A 281 11.70 6.50 2.47
N CYS A 282 11.07 5.54 1.81
CA CYS A 282 9.63 5.51 1.57
C CYS A 282 9.01 4.28 2.25
N GLU A 283 8.17 4.51 3.26
CA GLU A 283 7.43 3.48 3.99
C GLU A 283 6.04 3.30 3.39
N ALA A 284 5.41 2.13 3.50
CA ALA A 284 4.05 1.95 2.99
C ALA A 284 3.05 2.86 3.72
N ALA A 285 2.41 3.78 2.99
CA ALA A 285 1.32 4.59 3.52
C ALA A 285 0.08 3.71 3.69
N CYS A 286 -0.61 3.82 4.82
CA CYS A 286 -1.80 3.03 5.11
C CYS A 286 -3.01 3.91 5.45
N GLY A 287 -4.19 3.53 4.93
CA GLY A 287 -5.44 4.27 5.11
C GLY A 287 -5.90 5.04 3.87
N GLY A 288 -6.87 5.95 4.05
CA GLY A 288 -7.44 6.83 3.02
C GLY A 288 -8.92 6.57 2.71
N LEU A 289 -9.50 7.44 1.87
CA LEU A 289 -10.86 7.31 1.34
C LEU A 289 -10.85 6.45 0.08
N LEU A 290 -11.62 5.36 0.08
CA LEU A 290 -11.75 4.44 -1.04
C LEU A 290 -13.20 4.41 -1.52
N THR A 291 -13.39 4.80 -2.78
CA THR A 291 -14.71 4.84 -3.45
C THR A 291 -14.89 3.75 -4.50
N LYS A 292 -13.87 2.90 -4.69
CA LYS A 292 -13.96 1.74 -5.58
C LYS A 292 -14.98 0.75 -5.03
N LEU A 293 -15.68 0.04 -5.90
CA LEU A 293 -16.66 -0.97 -5.49
C LEU A 293 -15.99 -2.24 -4.97
N ASN A 294 -14.73 -2.51 -5.27
CA ASN A 294 -13.96 -3.61 -4.70
C ASN A 294 -12.48 -3.24 -4.58
N GLY A 295 -11.75 -4.01 -3.78
CA GLY A 295 -10.31 -3.85 -3.62
C GLY A 295 -9.73 -4.69 -2.49
N THR A 296 -8.43 -4.53 -2.29
CA THR A 296 -7.67 -5.23 -1.24
C THR A 296 -7.11 -4.20 -0.26
N LEU A 297 -7.15 -4.54 1.02
CA LEU A 297 -6.59 -3.79 2.13
C LEU A 297 -5.50 -4.64 2.77
N THR A 298 -4.34 -4.06 3.00
CA THR A 298 -3.24 -4.73 3.69
C THR A 298 -2.71 -3.84 4.80
N THR A 299 -2.20 -4.46 5.86
CA THR A 299 -1.36 -3.75 6.83
C THR A 299 -0.11 -3.18 6.16
N PRO A 300 0.40 -2.02 6.61
CA PRO A 300 1.67 -1.50 6.12
C PRO A 300 2.77 -2.54 6.34
N GLY A 301 3.63 -2.75 5.33
CA GLY A 301 4.71 -3.74 5.38
C GLY A 301 4.36 -5.16 4.93
N TRP A 302 3.08 -5.48 4.69
CA TRP A 302 2.66 -6.82 4.22
C TRP A 302 3.46 -7.30 3.00
N PRO A 303 3.94 -8.57 2.95
CA PRO A 303 3.69 -9.68 3.89
C PRO A 303 4.70 -9.77 5.05
N LYS A 304 5.54 -8.76 5.25
CA LYS A 304 6.43 -8.66 6.42
C LYS A 304 5.64 -8.15 7.63
N GLU A 305 6.29 -8.15 8.78
CA GLU A 305 5.70 -7.63 10.01
C GLU A 305 5.34 -6.14 9.88
N TYR A 306 4.20 -5.73 10.43
CA TYR A 306 3.79 -4.33 10.41
C TYR A 306 4.69 -3.47 11.32
N PRO A 307 4.84 -2.16 11.06
CA PRO A 307 5.60 -1.29 11.94
C PRO A 307 4.88 -0.99 13.27
N PRO A 308 5.60 -0.76 14.36
CA PRO A 308 5.02 -0.27 15.61
C PRO A 308 4.52 1.19 15.47
N ASN A 309 3.59 1.60 16.35
CA ASN A 309 3.00 2.94 16.43
C ASN A 309 2.27 3.43 15.17
N LYS A 310 1.74 2.52 14.34
CA LYS A 310 0.97 2.89 13.16
C LYS A 310 -0.50 3.07 13.51
N ASN A 311 -1.15 4.02 12.84
CA ASN A 311 -2.59 4.28 12.95
C ASN A 311 -3.16 4.47 11.54
N CYS A 312 -3.68 3.39 10.97
CA CYS A 312 -4.21 3.38 9.62
C CYS A 312 -5.73 3.49 9.66
N VAL A 313 -6.32 4.41 8.90
CA VAL A 313 -7.78 4.58 8.82
C VAL A 313 -8.22 4.51 7.37
N TRP A 314 -8.95 3.46 7.01
CA TRP A 314 -9.62 3.34 5.72
C TRP A 314 -11.09 3.72 5.84
N GLN A 315 -11.56 4.55 4.92
CA GLN A 315 -12.95 4.98 4.80
C GLN A 315 -13.48 4.47 3.45
N LEU A 316 -14.34 3.46 3.48
CA LEU A 316 -14.97 2.90 2.29
C LEU A 316 -16.30 3.59 2.06
N VAL A 317 -16.55 4.08 0.85
CA VAL A 317 -17.82 4.71 0.46
C VAL A 317 -18.28 4.16 -0.89
N ALA A 318 -19.42 3.48 -0.91
CA ALA A 318 -20.08 3.00 -2.11
C ALA A 318 -21.33 3.87 -2.42
N PRO A 319 -21.95 3.76 -3.60
CA PRO A 319 -23.25 4.38 -3.87
C PRO A 319 -24.34 3.87 -2.92
N THR A 320 -25.39 4.66 -2.67
CA THR A 320 -26.40 4.41 -1.62
C THR A 320 -27.18 3.10 -1.75
N GLN A 321 -27.15 2.46 -2.92
CA GLN A 321 -27.80 1.16 -3.18
C GLN A 321 -26.92 -0.06 -2.88
N TYR A 322 -25.67 0.15 -2.47
CA TYR A 322 -24.70 -0.90 -2.18
C TYR A 322 -24.42 -1.01 -0.68
N ARG A 323 -24.06 -2.22 -0.26
CA ARG A 323 -23.48 -2.52 1.06
C ARG A 323 -22.07 -3.05 0.86
N ILE A 324 -21.18 -2.74 1.78
CA ILE A 324 -19.74 -3.03 1.70
C ILE A 324 -19.44 -4.19 2.64
N SER A 325 -18.91 -5.27 2.10
CA SER A 325 -18.48 -6.45 2.84
C SER A 325 -16.96 -6.53 2.84
N VAL A 326 -16.39 -6.93 3.97
CA VAL A 326 -14.94 -7.12 4.15
C VAL A 326 -14.68 -8.56 4.56
N LYS A 327 -13.79 -9.23 3.82
CA LYS A 327 -13.35 -10.61 4.07
C LYS A 327 -11.85 -10.63 4.31
N PHE A 328 -11.42 -11.12 5.47
CA PHE A 328 -10.01 -11.35 5.74
C PHE A 328 -9.55 -12.65 5.08
N GLU A 329 -8.48 -12.57 4.27
CA GLU A 329 -7.79 -13.73 3.70
C GLU A 329 -6.71 -14.24 4.68
N PHE A 330 -6.08 -13.32 5.40
CA PHE A 330 -5.08 -13.61 6.42
C PHE A 330 -5.22 -12.61 7.57
N PHE A 331 -5.02 -13.06 8.81
CA PHE A 331 -5.13 -12.25 10.01
C PHE A 331 -4.18 -12.74 11.13
N GLU A 332 -3.20 -11.91 11.50
CA GLU A 332 -2.27 -12.17 12.60
C GLU A 332 -1.81 -10.85 13.23
N LEU A 333 -2.41 -10.49 14.38
CA LEU A 333 -2.06 -9.32 15.20
C LEU A 333 -1.65 -9.75 16.61
N GLU A 334 -0.99 -8.86 17.36
CA GLU A 334 -0.78 -9.08 18.79
C GLU A 334 -2.11 -9.25 19.55
N GLY A 335 -2.28 -10.38 20.23
CA GLY A 335 -3.53 -10.76 20.90
C GLY A 335 -3.58 -10.39 22.39
N SER A 336 -4.77 -10.03 22.89
CA SER A 336 -5.10 -9.93 24.32
C SER A 336 -6.60 -10.12 24.52
N GLU A 337 -7.06 -10.43 25.74
CA GLU A 337 -8.49 -10.73 26.03
C GLU A 337 -9.47 -9.62 25.59
N VAL A 338 -9.01 -8.38 25.47
CA VAL A 338 -9.82 -7.21 25.06
C VAL A 338 -9.20 -6.41 23.91
N CYS A 339 -8.23 -7.00 23.18
CA CYS A 339 -7.50 -6.33 22.10
C CYS A 339 -6.96 -4.95 22.51
N LYS A 340 -6.22 -4.91 23.63
CA LYS A 340 -5.65 -3.68 24.21
C LYS A 340 -4.42 -3.16 23.44
N TYR A 341 -3.60 -4.08 22.93
CA TYR A 341 -2.36 -3.77 22.21
C TYR A 341 -2.70 -3.44 20.75
N ASP A 342 -2.40 -4.35 19.84
CA ASP A 342 -2.66 -4.17 18.42
C ASP A 342 -4.06 -4.65 18.04
N TYR A 343 -4.74 -3.89 17.20
CA TYR A 343 -6.09 -4.24 16.81
C TYR A 343 -6.53 -3.61 15.49
N VAL A 344 -7.52 -4.22 14.87
CA VAL A 344 -8.35 -3.58 13.84
C VAL A 344 -9.77 -3.42 14.36
N GLU A 345 -10.36 -2.24 14.18
CA GLU A 345 -11.72 -1.93 14.57
C GLU A 345 -12.53 -1.53 13.33
N ILE A 346 -13.73 -2.10 13.18
CA ILE A 346 -14.58 -1.91 12.01
C ILE A 346 -15.94 -1.33 12.42
N ARG A 347 -16.41 -0.29 11.74
CA ARG A 347 -17.63 0.46 12.08
C ARG A 347 -18.51 0.75 10.84
N SER A 348 -19.83 0.68 11.00
CA SER A 348 -20.80 1.10 9.97
C SER A 348 -21.04 2.60 10.05
N GLY A 349 -20.28 3.38 9.29
CA GLY A 349 -20.28 4.84 9.33
C GLY A 349 -18.87 5.43 9.16
N LEU A 350 -18.78 6.70 8.79
CA LEU A 350 -17.49 7.40 8.59
C LEU A 350 -16.95 8.08 9.85
N SER A 351 -17.79 8.27 10.88
CA SER A 351 -17.42 8.88 12.16
C SER A 351 -16.90 7.84 13.15
N THR A 352 -16.05 8.26 14.08
CA THR A 352 -15.61 7.48 15.24
C THR A 352 -16.77 7.06 16.15
N ASP A 353 -17.86 7.82 16.17
CA ASP A 353 -19.03 7.56 17.02
C ASP A 353 -19.99 6.53 16.42
N SER A 354 -19.71 6.06 15.20
CA SER A 354 -20.57 5.10 14.49
C SER A 354 -20.54 3.73 15.17
N LYS A 355 -21.65 2.99 15.09
CA LYS A 355 -21.80 1.67 15.73
C LYS A 355 -20.68 0.71 15.27
N PRO A 356 -19.86 0.18 16.20
CA PRO A 356 -18.83 -0.79 15.86
C PRO A 356 -19.44 -2.16 15.57
N HIS A 357 -18.88 -2.84 14.58
CA HIS A 357 -19.11 -4.27 14.33
C HIS A 357 -18.27 -5.11 15.30
N GLY A 358 -17.04 -4.67 15.56
CA GLY A 358 -16.14 -5.34 16.47
C GLY A 358 -14.75 -4.75 16.46
N LYS A 359 -13.96 -5.18 17.45
CA LYS A 359 -12.54 -4.91 17.61
C LYS A 359 -11.83 -6.26 17.62
N PHE A 360 -10.88 -6.45 16.71
CA PHE A 360 -10.29 -7.75 16.39
C PHE A 360 -8.77 -7.71 16.58
N CYS A 361 -8.21 -8.79 17.11
CA CYS A 361 -6.77 -8.99 17.35
C CYS A 361 -6.46 -10.49 17.47
N GLY A 362 -5.19 -10.87 17.60
CA GLY A 362 -4.78 -12.27 17.67
C GLY A 362 -4.69 -12.95 16.30
N THR A 363 -4.88 -14.27 16.27
CA THR A 363 -4.70 -15.12 15.07
C THR A 363 -5.99 -15.66 14.49
N GLU A 364 -7.14 -15.46 15.16
CA GLU A 364 -8.42 -15.91 14.66
C GLU A 364 -8.92 -14.99 13.55
N VAL A 365 -9.21 -15.56 12.39
CA VAL A 365 -9.70 -14.81 11.22
C VAL A 365 -11.15 -14.40 11.46
N PRO A 366 -11.49 -13.09 11.45
CA PRO A 366 -12.87 -12.65 11.60
C PRO A 366 -13.78 -13.15 10.48
N GLU A 367 -15.04 -13.44 10.81
CA GLU A 367 -16.07 -13.70 9.81
C GLU A 367 -16.28 -12.49 8.88
N VAL A 368 -16.96 -12.69 7.76
CA VAL A 368 -17.23 -11.60 6.79
C VAL A 368 -18.08 -10.52 7.45
N ILE A 369 -17.59 -9.28 7.41
CA ILE A 369 -18.27 -8.13 8.04
C ILE A 369 -18.93 -7.29 6.96
N THR A 370 -20.26 -7.18 7.01
CA THR A 370 -21.06 -6.39 6.06
C THR A 370 -21.56 -5.10 6.70
N SER A 371 -21.33 -3.95 6.06
CA SER A 371 -21.80 -2.65 6.50
C SER A 371 -23.33 -2.58 6.58
N GLN A 372 -23.86 -1.78 7.50
CA GLN A 372 -25.30 -1.50 7.58
C GLN A 372 -25.78 -0.53 6.49
N TYR A 373 -24.90 0.38 6.06
CA TYR A 373 -25.15 1.40 5.05
C TYR A 373 -24.16 1.25 3.89
N ASN A 374 -24.08 2.26 3.02
CA ASN A 374 -23.13 2.33 1.91
C ASN A 374 -21.73 2.82 2.31
N ASN A 375 -21.39 2.83 3.60
CA ASN A 375 -20.09 3.26 4.08
C ASN A 375 -19.59 2.40 5.24
N LEU A 376 -18.26 2.30 5.35
CA LEU A 376 -17.58 1.50 6.36
C LEU A 376 -16.25 2.16 6.74
N ARG A 377 -15.93 2.23 8.03
CA ARG A 377 -14.64 2.72 8.54
C ARG A 377 -13.87 1.57 9.18
N ILE A 378 -12.61 1.41 8.79
CA ILE A 378 -11.70 0.37 9.27
C ILE A 378 -10.48 1.08 9.86
N GLU A 379 -10.20 0.87 11.14
CA GLU A 379 -9.09 1.51 11.87
C GLU A 379 -8.16 0.44 12.41
N PHE A 380 -6.91 0.41 11.92
CA PHE A 380 -5.85 -0.43 12.46
C PHE A 380 -4.91 0.40 13.33
N LYS A 381 -4.61 -0.08 14.53
CA LYS A 381 -3.61 0.51 15.42
C LYS A 381 -2.61 -0.52 15.89
N SER A 382 -1.33 -0.16 15.85
CA SER A 382 -0.24 -0.86 16.52
C SER A 382 0.38 -0.01 17.63
N ASP A 383 0.83 -0.65 18.70
CA ASP A 383 1.57 0.01 19.79
C ASP A 383 3.08 0.01 19.54
N ASN A 384 3.88 0.39 20.55
CA ASN A 384 5.33 0.48 20.42
C ASN A 384 6.07 -0.86 20.60
N THR A 385 5.33 -1.96 20.70
CA THR A 385 5.84 -3.29 21.02
C THR A 385 5.55 -4.30 19.90
N VAL A 386 5.16 -5.53 20.24
CA VAL A 386 5.29 -6.73 19.41
C VAL A 386 4.56 -6.59 18.08
N SER A 387 5.31 -6.68 16.98
CA SER A 387 4.71 -6.70 15.65
C SER A 387 4.55 -8.13 15.13
N LYS A 388 3.52 -8.33 14.30
CA LYS A 388 3.19 -9.60 13.62
C LYS A 388 3.01 -9.34 12.12
N LYS A 389 2.71 -10.38 11.34
CA LYS A 389 2.52 -10.26 9.88
C LYS A 389 1.37 -9.32 9.46
N GLY A 390 0.39 -9.10 10.33
CA GLY A 390 -0.72 -8.19 10.04
C GLY A 390 -1.88 -8.89 9.34
N PHE A 391 -2.53 -8.20 8.41
CA PHE A 391 -3.68 -8.75 7.70
C PHE A 391 -3.69 -8.41 6.22
N LYS A 392 -4.35 -9.27 5.44
CA LYS A 392 -4.75 -9.03 4.06
C LYS A 392 -6.25 -9.29 3.97
N ALA A 393 -7.00 -8.26 3.60
CA ALA A 393 -8.46 -8.30 3.51
C ALA A 393 -8.92 -7.85 2.12
N HIS A 394 -10.00 -8.42 1.63
CA HIS A 394 -10.66 -8.00 0.41
C HIS A 394 -12.00 -7.35 0.78
N PHE A 395 -12.23 -6.15 0.27
CA PHE A 395 -13.53 -5.51 0.37
C PHE A 395 -14.23 -5.52 -0.98
N PHE A 396 -15.55 -5.61 -0.92
CA PHE A 396 -16.40 -5.57 -2.10
C PHE A 396 -17.76 -5.00 -1.73
N SER A 397 -18.35 -4.30 -2.69
CA SER A 397 -19.62 -3.63 -2.57
C SER A 397 -20.61 -4.42 -3.40
N ASP A 398 -21.69 -4.83 -2.76
CA ASP A 398 -22.73 -5.62 -3.37
C ASP A 398 -24.05 -4.86 -3.30
N LYS A 399 -24.82 -4.89 -4.38
CA LYS A 399 -26.13 -4.28 -4.41
C LYS A 399 -27.10 -5.29 -3.80
N ASP A 400 -27.92 -4.86 -2.85
CA ASP A 400 -28.93 -5.74 -2.29
C ASP A 400 -30.17 -5.70 -3.20
N GLU A 401 -30.24 -6.56 -4.22
CA GLU A 401 -31.39 -6.60 -5.12
C GLU A 401 -32.68 -7.06 -4.43
N CYS A 402 -32.57 -7.84 -3.36
CA CYS A 402 -33.71 -8.32 -2.58
C CYS A 402 -34.41 -7.21 -1.80
N SER A 403 -33.69 -6.12 -1.48
CA SER A 403 -34.25 -4.96 -0.79
C SER A 403 -35.39 -4.25 -1.56
N LYS A 404 -35.51 -4.48 -2.87
CA LYS A 404 -36.54 -3.89 -3.74
C LYS A 404 -37.38 -4.97 -4.40
N ASP A 405 -38.68 -4.98 -4.10
CA ASP A 405 -39.67 -5.90 -4.68
C ASP A 405 -39.30 -7.38 -4.56
N ASN A 406 -38.61 -7.77 -3.48
CA ASN A 406 -38.14 -9.15 -3.24
C ASN A 406 -37.32 -9.71 -4.42
N GLY A 407 -36.56 -8.87 -5.14
CA GLY A 407 -35.83 -9.27 -6.35
C GLY A 407 -36.73 -9.83 -7.47
N GLY A 408 -38.06 -9.67 -7.40
CA GLY A 408 -38.99 -10.34 -8.31
C GLY A 408 -39.14 -11.85 -8.06
N CYS A 409 -38.71 -12.37 -6.90
CA CYS A 409 -38.89 -13.76 -6.52
C CYS A 409 -40.33 -14.03 -6.04
N GLN A 410 -40.94 -15.13 -6.50
CA GLN A 410 -42.28 -15.53 -6.05
C GLN A 410 -42.31 -15.86 -4.54
N HIS A 411 -41.27 -16.53 -4.04
CA HIS A 411 -41.15 -16.92 -2.64
C HIS A 411 -40.08 -16.09 -1.92
N GLU A 412 -38.85 -16.57 -1.82
CA GLU A 412 -37.79 -15.94 -1.03
C GLU A 412 -36.68 -15.46 -1.95
N CYS A 413 -36.16 -14.26 -1.69
CA CYS A 413 -34.99 -13.72 -2.37
C CYS A 413 -33.80 -13.77 -1.44
N ILE A 414 -32.74 -14.44 -1.87
CA ILE A 414 -31.45 -14.45 -1.18
C ILE A 414 -30.48 -13.58 -1.96
N ASN A 415 -30.04 -12.51 -1.33
CA ASN A 415 -29.00 -11.67 -1.90
C ASN A 415 -27.67 -12.43 -1.87
N THR A 416 -27.02 -12.53 -3.02
CA THR A 416 -25.77 -13.26 -3.22
C THR A 416 -24.70 -12.30 -3.72
N PHE A 417 -23.44 -12.71 -3.72
CA PHE A 417 -22.40 -11.80 -4.16
C PHE A 417 -22.51 -11.50 -5.67
N GLY A 418 -22.78 -10.23 -6.01
CA GLY A 418 -22.91 -9.71 -7.37
C GLY A 418 -24.25 -10.01 -8.05
N SER A 419 -25.22 -10.59 -7.33
CA SER A 419 -26.53 -11.02 -7.85
C SER A 419 -27.47 -11.38 -6.71
N TYR A 420 -28.63 -11.93 -7.01
CA TYR A 420 -29.51 -12.60 -6.05
C TYR A 420 -30.01 -13.91 -6.66
N VAL A 421 -30.52 -14.79 -5.81
CA VAL A 421 -31.18 -16.04 -6.22
C VAL A 421 -32.53 -16.14 -5.54
N CYS A 422 -33.53 -16.60 -6.28
CA CYS A 422 -34.83 -16.93 -5.70
C CYS A 422 -34.78 -18.34 -5.11
N GLN A 423 -35.23 -18.47 -3.88
CA GLN A 423 -35.42 -19.75 -3.20
C GLN A 423 -36.91 -20.03 -3.03
N CYS A 424 -37.28 -21.28 -3.28
CA CYS A 424 -38.62 -21.76 -3.05
C CYS A 424 -38.78 -22.30 -1.63
N ARG A 425 -39.94 -22.03 -1.03
CA ARG A 425 -40.36 -22.67 0.22
C ARG A 425 -40.49 -24.18 0.03
N ASN A 426 -40.40 -24.91 1.13
CA ASN A 426 -40.38 -26.37 1.13
C ASN A 426 -41.57 -26.96 0.37
N GLY A 427 -41.31 -27.99 -0.45
CA GLY A 427 -42.31 -28.60 -1.33
C GLY A 427 -42.36 -28.06 -2.74
N PHE A 428 -41.60 -27.01 -3.04
CA PHE A 428 -41.51 -26.41 -4.36
C PHE A 428 -40.06 -26.37 -4.86
N VAL A 429 -39.87 -26.56 -6.15
CA VAL A 429 -38.59 -26.39 -6.85
C VAL A 429 -38.64 -25.15 -7.74
N LEU A 430 -37.50 -24.49 -7.90
CA LEU A 430 -37.41 -23.29 -8.71
C LEU A 430 -37.73 -23.60 -10.17
N HIS A 431 -38.65 -22.83 -10.75
CA HIS A 431 -39.06 -22.93 -12.13
C HIS A 431 -37.92 -22.51 -13.07
N GLU A 432 -38.00 -22.88 -14.36
CA GLU A 432 -36.95 -22.60 -15.35
C GLU A 432 -36.65 -21.10 -15.53
N ASN A 433 -37.65 -20.24 -15.23
CA ASN A 433 -37.48 -18.79 -15.26
C ASN A 433 -36.69 -18.23 -14.05
N LYS A 434 -36.27 -19.07 -13.10
CA LYS A 434 -35.51 -18.74 -11.89
C LYS A 434 -36.17 -17.76 -10.92
N HIS A 435 -37.44 -17.45 -11.12
CA HIS A 435 -38.21 -16.51 -10.29
C HIS A 435 -39.42 -17.19 -9.63
N ASP A 436 -40.09 -18.08 -10.36
CA ASP A 436 -41.28 -18.78 -9.90
C ASP A 436 -40.95 -20.13 -9.27
N CYS A 437 -41.88 -20.70 -8.53
CA CYS A 437 -41.74 -21.95 -7.81
C CYS A 437 -42.82 -22.94 -8.27
N LYS A 438 -42.41 -24.12 -8.78
CA LYS A 438 -43.31 -25.24 -9.16
C LYS A 438 -43.33 -26.31 -8.06
N GLU A 439 -44.40 -27.08 -7.92
CA GLU A 439 -44.41 -28.22 -6.97
C GLU A 439 -43.27 -29.20 -7.29
N ALA A 440 -42.59 -29.68 -6.25
CA ALA A 440 -41.52 -30.66 -6.39
C ALA A 440 -42.08 -32.00 -6.90
N GLU A 441 -41.50 -32.52 -7.99
CA GLU A 441 -41.80 -33.85 -8.49
C GLU A 441 -41.36 -34.90 -7.46
N CYS A 442 -42.27 -35.82 -7.11
CA CYS A 442 -42.06 -36.77 -6.00
C CYS A 442 -41.31 -38.04 -6.41
N GLU A 443 -40.87 -38.16 -7.66
CA GLU A 443 -40.04 -39.26 -8.15
C GLU A 443 -38.63 -38.72 -8.41
N GLN A 444 -37.62 -39.27 -7.73
CA GLN A 444 -36.24 -38.81 -7.84
C GLN A 444 -35.30 -39.96 -8.18
N LYS A 445 -34.41 -39.75 -9.15
CA LYS A 445 -33.32 -40.67 -9.49
C LYS A 445 -32.00 -40.08 -9.02
N ILE A 446 -31.32 -40.79 -8.13
CA ILE A 446 -30.12 -40.33 -7.45
C ILE A 446 -28.93 -41.19 -7.90
N HIS A 447 -27.99 -40.56 -8.59
CA HIS A 447 -26.73 -41.17 -9.02
C HIS A 447 -25.51 -40.59 -8.28
N SER A 448 -25.72 -39.61 -7.40
CA SER A 448 -24.62 -39.02 -6.62
C SER A 448 -24.14 -39.98 -5.53
N PRO A 449 -22.82 -40.08 -5.27
CA PRO A 449 -22.27 -41.01 -4.29
C PRO A 449 -22.72 -40.70 -2.86
N ASN A 450 -23.05 -39.44 -2.57
CA ASN A 450 -23.60 -39.00 -1.30
C ASN A 450 -24.61 -37.87 -1.51
N GLY A 451 -25.42 -37.59 -0.49
CA GLY A 451 -26.38 -36.50 -0.50
C GLY A 451 -27.40 -36.57 0.64
N ILE A 452 -28.42 -35.73 0.55
CA ILE A 452 -29.49 -35.61 1.54
C ILE A 452 -30.82 -35.91 0.84
N ILE A 453 -31.63 -36.72 1.51
CA ILE A 453 -32.98 -37.08 1.13
C ILE A 453 -33.91 -36.53 2.20
N THR A 454 -34.98 -35.86 1.77
CA THR A 454 -35.97 -35.28 2.67
C THR A 454 -37.37 -35.67 2.26
N SER A 455 -38.27 -35.80 3.24
CA SER A 455 -39.69 -35.87 2.97
C SER A 455 -40.17 -34.58 2.30
N PRO A 456 -41.26 -34.63 1.50
CA PRO A 456 -41.84 -33.42 0.93
C PRO A 456 -42.17 -32.40 2.02
N ASN A 457 -41.96 -31.12 1.73
CA ASN A 457 -42.14 -29.99 2.65
C ASN A 457 -41.21 -29.93 3.87
N TRP A 458 -40.24 -30.84 4.04
CA TRP A 458 -39.29 -30.77 5.15
C TRP A 458 -38.59 -29.39 5.25
N PRO A 459 -38.45 -28.77 6.45
CA PRO A 459 -38.81 -29.25 7.80
C PRO A 459 -40.28 -29.05 8.22
N ASP A 460 -41.13 -28.49 7.37
CA ASP A 460 -42.57 -28.41 7.62
C ASP A 460 -43.24 -29.78 7.46
N LYS A 461 -44.53 -29.86 7.84
CA LYS A 461 -45.27 -31.11 7.77
C LYS A 461 -45.42 -31.60 6.33
N TYR A 462 -45.19 -32.89 6.10
CA TYR A 462 -45.42 -33.49 4.79
C TYR A 462 -46.91 -33.41 4.37
N PRO A 463 -47.26 -33.42 3.07
CA PRO A 463 -48.65 -33.35 2.63
C PRO A 463 -49.40 -34.68 2.83
N SER A 464 -50.72 -34.63 2.98
CA SER A 464 -51.60 -35.80 2.95
C SER A 464 -51.70 -36.42 1.55
N ARG A 465 -51.91 -37.73 1.44
CA ARG A 465 -52.12 -38.47 0.18
C ARG A 465 -50.98 -38.30 -0.82
N LYS A 466 -49.75 -38.29 -0.33
CA LYS A 466 -48.56 -38.21 -1.18
C LYS A 466 -47.87 -39.56 -1.25
N GLU A 467 -47.29 -39.79 -2.41
CA GLU A 467 -46.46 -40.94 -2.71
C GLU A 467 -45.21 -40.41 -3.39
N CYS A 468 -44.05 -40.66 -2.78
CA CYS A 468 -42.77 -40.17 -3.27
C CYS A 468 -41.75 -41.30 -3.24
N SER A 469 -40.94 -41.38 -4.29
CA SER A 469 -39.97 -42.45 -4.50
C SER A 469 -38.59 -41.91 -4.82
N TRP A 470 -37.57 -42.61 -4.30
CA TRP A 470 -36.17 -42.33 -4.56
C TRP A 470 -35.49 -43.60 -5.06
N GLU A 471 -34.98 -43.56 -6.29
CA GLU A 471 -34.18 -44.61 -6.90
C GLU A 471 -32.70 -44.24 -6.75
N ILE A 472 -31.99 -44.85 -5.80
CA ILE A 472 -30.59 -44.55 -5.51
C ILE A 472 -29.71 -45.61 -6.16
N SER A 473 -28.78 -45.17 -7.00
CA SER A 473 -27.80 -46.04 -7.66
C SER A 473 -26.39 -45.58 -7.31
N ALA A 474 -25.63 -46.46 -6.66
CA ALA A 474 -24.21 -46.32 -6.42
C ALA A 474 -23.37 -47.00 -7.53
N THR A 475 -22.09 -46.66 -7.55
CA THR A 475 -21.09 -47.27 -8.44
C THR A 475 -21.01 -48.79 -8.21
N PRO A 476 -20.92 -49.62 -9.27
CA PRO A 476 -20.84 -51.07 -9.13
C PRO A 476 -19.75 -51.55 -8.16
N GLY A 477 -20.05 -52.59 -7.39
CA GLY A 477 -19.19 -53.10 -6.33
C GLY A 477 -19.32 -52.36 -4.98
N HIS A 478 -20.05 -51.25 -4.92
CA HIS A 478 -20.33 -50.54 -3.67
C HIS A 478 -21.77 -50.75 -3.21
N ARG A 479 -22.07 -50.29 -1.99
CA ARG A 479 -23.38 -50.40 -1.35
C ARG A 479 -23.95 -49.03 -1.04
N VAL A 480 -25.26 -48.91 -1.09
CA VAL A 480 -25.96 -47.70 -0.65
C VAL A 480 -26.23 -47.79 0.85
N LYS A 481 -25.92 -46.73 1.60
CA LYS A 481 -26.24 -46.59 3.02
C LYS A 481 -27.11 -45.37 3.25
N ILE A 482 -28.10 -45.52 4.12
CA ILE A 482 -29.00 -44.45 4.56
C ILE A 482 -28.84 -44.29 6.07
N VAL A 483 -28.62 -43.05 6.50
CA VAL A 483 -28.57 -42.66 7.91
C VAL A 483 -29.59 -41.55 8.13
N PHE A 484 -30.54 -41.77 9.03
CA PHE A 484 -31.55 -40.76 9.37
C PHE A 484 -30.98 -39.76 10.37
N ILE A 485 -31.11 -38.47 10.07
CA ILE A 485 -30.77 -37.36 10.96
C ILE A 485 -31.99 -37.02 11.81
N GLU A 486 -33.16 -36.93 11.16
CA GLU A 486 -34.45 -36.65 11.78
C GLU A 486 -35.51 -37.58 11.22
N PHE A 487 -36.44 -38.03 12.07
CA PHE A 487 -37.48 -38.96 11.69
C PHE A 487 -38.74 -38.82 12.57
N GLU A 488 -39.81 -38.28 12.00
CA GLU A 488 -41.12 -38.15 12.62
C GLU A 488 -42.21 -38.39 11.56
N ILE A 489 -42.70 -39.63 11.50
CA ILE A 489 -43.83 -40.08 10.67
C ILE A 489 -44.96 -40.54 11.60
N GLU A 490 -46.21 -40.56 11.16
CA GLU A 490 -47.33 -41.02 11.99
C GLU A 490 -47.06 -42.39 12.66
N GLN A 491 -47.32 -42.48 13.96
CA GLN A 491 -47.07 -43.69 14.73
C GLN A 491 -48.20 -44.71 14.54
N HIS A 492 -47.86 -45.91 14.11
CA HIS A 492 -48.78 -47.07 14.08
C HIS A 492 -48.02 -48.36 14.43
N GLN A 493 -48.71 -49.38 14.93
CA GLN A 493 -48.08 -50.64 15.37
C GLN A 493 -47.44 -51.42 14.20
N GLU A 494 -48.07 -51.38 13.02
CA GLU A 494 -47.60 -52.04 11.79
C GLU A 494 -47.23 -51.04 10.67
N CYS A 495 -47.11 -49.75 11.01
CA CYS A 495 -46.86 -48.68 10.03
C CYS A 495 -47.85 -48.71 8.85
N ALA A 496 -49.14 -48.86 9.13
CA ALA A 496 -50.18 -49.05 8.12
C ALA A 496 -50.73 -47.73 7.55
N TYR A 497 -50.56 -46.62 8.29
CA TYR A 497 -50.91 -45.28 7.86
C TYR A 497 -49.73 -44.68 7.08
N ASP A 498 -49.15 -43.57 7.54
CA ASP A 498 -47.96 -42.99 6.95
C ASP A 498 -46.72 -43.85 7.23
N HIS A 499 -45.91 -44.11 6.20
CA HIS A 499 -44.71 -44.94 6.35
C HIS A 499 -43.68 -44.72 5.24
N LEU A 500 -42.44 -45.07 5.55
CA LEU A 500 -41.32 -45.14 4.61
C LEU A 500 -40.89 -46.60 4.44
N GLU A 501 -40.97 -47.13 3.23
CA GLU A 501 -40.40 -48.43 2.84
C GLU A 501 -39.04 -48.25 2.20
N VAL A 502 -38.10 -49.09 2.59
CA VAL A 502 -36.75 -49.14 2.03
C VAL A 502 -36.50 -50.54 1.49
N PHE A 503 -36.15 -50.63 0.21
CA PHE A 503 -35.98 -51.87 -0.54
C PHE A 503 -34.51 -52.05 -0.94
N ASP A 504 -34.01 -53.28 -0.79
CA ASP A 504 -32.67 -53.72 -1.17
C ASP A 504 -32.58 -54.03 -2.67
N GLY A 505 -32.65 -52.99 -3.49
CA GLY A 505 -32.47 -53.10 -4.93
C GLY A 505 -33.15 -51.98 -5.72
N GLU A 506 -33.61 -52.29 -6.93
CA GLU A 506 -34.00 -51.29 -7.92
C GLU A 506 -35.45 -50.82 -7.83
N ASN A 507 -36.35 -51.61 -7.23
CA ASN A 507 -37.78 -51.30 -7.22
C ASN A 507 -38.53 -52.02 -6.08
N GLU A 508 -39.84 -51.79 -6.00
CA GLU A 508 -40.75 -52.35 -4.99
C GLU A 508 -40.82 -53.89 -4.94
N LYS A 509 -40.30 -54.60 -5.95
CA LYS A 509 -40.23 -56.08 -5.95
C LYS A 509 -38.99 -56.62 -5.24
N SER A 510 -38.05 -55.75 -4.88
CA SER A 510 -36.85 -56.12 -4.14
C SER A 510 -37.17 -56.49 -2.68
N PRO A 511 -36.27 -57.22 -1.99
CA PRO A 511 -36.42 -57.48 -0.56
C PRO A 511 -36.53 -56.19 0.25
N ILE A 512 -37.39 -56.15 1.27
CA ILE A 512 -37.57 -54.97 2.13
C ILE A 512 -36.50 -54.98 3.22
N LEU A 513 -35.73 -53.89 3.32
CA LEU A 513 -34.80 -53.64 4.44
C LEU A 513 -35.53 -53.13 5.68
N GLY A 514 -36.58 -52.34 5.50
CA GLY A 514 -37.40 -51.85 6.61
C GLY A 514 -38.65 -51.11 6.15
N ARG A 515 -39.70 -51.20 6.96
CA ARG A 515 -40.90 -50.36 6.90
C ARG A 515 -40.96 -49.53 8.17
N LEU A 516 -40.87 -48.22 8.02
CA LEU A 516 -40.52 -47.29 9.10
C LEU A 516 -41.64 -46.28 9.32
N CYS A 517 -41.99 -46.03 10.59
CA CYS A 517 -42.95 -45.01 11.00
C CYS A 517 -42.72 -44.63 12.48
N GLY A 518 -43.43 -43.63 13.00
CA GLY A 518 -43.23 -43.12 14.34
C GLY A 518 -42.12 -42.07 14.45
N ASN A 519 -41.63 -41.84 15.67
CA ASN A 519 -40.67 -40.78 15.99
C ASN A 519 -39.30 -41.27 16.47
N LYS A 520 -39.07 -42.60 16.45
CA LYS A 520 -37.77 -43.17 16.79
C LYS A 520 -36.90 -43.14 15.54
N ILE A 521 -35.73 -42.51 15.64
CA ILE A 521 -34.72 -42.51 14.56
C ILE A 521 -34.32 -43.96 14.25
N PRO A 522 -34.51 -44.44 13.01
CA PRO A 522 -34.13 -45.79 12.60
C PRO A 522 -32.60 -45.99 12.61
N ASP A 523 -32.17 -47.23 12.83
CA ASP A 523 -30.76 -47.61 12.68
C ASP A 523 -30.31 -47.47 11.21
N PRO A 524 -29.02 -47.23 10.93
CA PRO A 524 -28.51 -47.13 9.58
C PRO A 524 -28.88 -48.34 8.72
N LEU A 525 -29.44 -48.09 7.54
CA LEU A 525 -29.82 -49.13 6.59
C LEU A 525 -28.77 -49.22 5.48
N ILE A 526 -28.27 -50.42 5.20
CA ILE A 526 -27.24 -50.66 4.19
C ILE A 526 -27.76 -51.72 3.21
N ALA A 527 -27.79 -51.37 1.92
CA ALA A 527 -28.14 -52.30 0.85
C ALA A 527 -27.06 -53.37 0.68
N THR A 528 -27.42 -54.56 0.20
CA THR A 528 -26.46 -55.61 -0.14
C THR A 528 -25.77 -55.36 -1.47
N GLY A 529 -26.40 -54.58 -2.36
CA GLY A 529 -25.86 -54.19 -3.66
C GLY A 529 -25.79 -52.68 -3.88
N ASN A 530 -25.53 -52.29 -5.12
CA ASN A 530 -25.33 -50.90 -5.51
C ASN A 530 -26.63 -50.15 -5.85
N LYS A 531 -27.80 -50.71 -5.53
CA LYS A 531 -29.10 -50.08 -5.75
C LYS A 531 -29.94 -50.15 -4.47
N MET A 532 -30.64 -49.07 -4.17
CA MET A 532 -31.62 -49.00 -3.09
C MET A 532 -32.81 -48.16 -3.56
N PHE A 533 -34.02 -48.63 -3.25
CA PHE A 533 -35.26 -47.94 -3.60
C PHE A 533 -36.01 -47.56 -2.33
N LEU A 534 -36.41 -46.30 -2.22
CA LEU A 534 -37.20 -45.78 -1.09
C LEU A 534 -38.57 -45.37 -1.59
N ARG A 535 -39.61 -45.63 -0.79
CA ARG A 535 -40.99 -45.22 -1.07
C ARG A 535 -41.65 -44.67 0.19
N PHE A 536 -42.01 -43.41 0.17
CA PHE A 536 -42.79 -42.74 1.21
C PHE A 536 -44.25 -42.63 0.79
N VAL A 537 -45.15 -43.05 1.67
CA VAL A 537 -46.60 -42.98 1.46
C VAL A 537 -47.26 -42.29 2.65
N SER A 538 -48.14 -41.33 2.39
CA SER A 538 -48.99 -40.68 3.40
C SER A 538 -50.49 -40.83 3.11
N ASP A 539 -51.29 -40.93 4.18
CA ASP A 539 -52.74 -41.08 4.14
C ASP A 539 -53.48 -39.72 4.17
N ALA A 540 -54.79 -39.73 4.42
CA ALA A 540 -55.61 -38.53 4.40
C ALA A 540 -55.44 -37.61 5.63
N SER A 541 -54.80 -38.04 6.72
CA SER A 541 -54.78 -37.33 8.00
C SER A 541 -53.44 -37.48 8.75
N VAL A 542 -53.26 -36.72 9.83
CA VAL A 542 -52.12 -36.83 10.77
C VAL A 542 -50.71 -36.66 10.15
N GLN A 543 -50.46 -35.49 9.56
CA GLN A 543 -49.13 -35.17 9.05
C GLN A 543 -48.15 -34.74 10.17
N ARG A 544 -46.93 -35.28 10.10
CA ARG A 544 -45.79 -34.96 10.96
C ARG A 544 -44.71 -34.24 10.17
N LYS A 545 -43.58 -33.89 10.81
CA LYS A 545 -42.47 -33.19 10.14
C LYS A 545 -41.87 -34.02 9.00
N GLY A 546 -41.91 -35.34 9.08
CA GLY A 546 -41.35 -36.26 8.10
C GLY A 546 -39.92 -36.63 8.44
N PHE A 547 -39.03 -36.70 7.46
CA PHE A 547 -37.68 -37.19 7.68
C PHE A 547 -36.64 -36.40 6.91
N GLN A 548 -35.43 -36.37 7.46
CA GLN A 548 -34.21 -35.99 6.77
C GLN A 548 -33.19 -37.10 6.97
N ALA A 549 -32.66 -37.61 5.87
CA ALA A 549 -31.67 -38.68 5.85
C ALA A 549 -30.51 -38.32 4.95
N THR A 550 -29.31 -38.79 5.27
CA THR A 550 -28.16 -38.76 4.38
C THR A 550 -28.02 -40.10 3.69
N HIS A 551 -27.83 -40.08 2.38
CA HIS A 551 -27.36 -41.24 1.64
C HIS A 551 -25.86 -41.15 1.39
N SER A 552 -25.18 -42.28 1.45
CA SER A 552 -23.76 -42.41 1.13
C SER A 552 -23.48 -43.74 0.43
N THR A 553 -22.41 -43.75 -0.35
CA THR A 553 -21.88 -44.96 -0.96
C THR A 553 -20.80 -45.52 -0.04
N GLU A 554 -21.00 -46.74 0.41
CA GLU A 554 -20.07 -47.48 1.25
C GLU A 554 -19.32 -48.51 0.40
N CYS A 555 -18.01 -48.60 0.58
CA CYS A 555 -17.23 -49.66 -0.05
C CYS A 555 -17.36 -50.98 0.71
N GLY A 556 -16.85 -52.05 0.09
CA GLY A 556 -16.86 -53.38 0.66
C GLY A 556 -18.24 -54.04 0.73
N GLY A 557 -18.30 -55.17 1.42
CA GLY A 557 -19.49 -55.99 1.63
C GLY A 557 -19.42 -57.36 0.97
N ARG A 558 -20.47 -58.16 1.18
CA ARG A 558 -20.61 -59.50 0.60
C ARG A 558 -21.33 -59.43 -0.74
N LEU A 559 -20.60 -59.68 -1.83
CA LEU A 559 -21.13 -59.60 -3.19
C LEU A 559 -21.35 -61.02 -3.76
N LYS A 560 -22.56 -61.29 -4.25
CA LYS A 560 -22.86 -62.55 -4.93
C LYS A 560 -22.27 -62.54 -6.34
N VAL A 561 -21.54 -63.60 -6.70
CA VAL A 561 -20.91 -63.77 -8.00
C VAL A 561 -21.74 -64.71 -8.89
N GLU A 562 -22.15 -64.19 -10.05
CA GLU A 562 -22.91 -64.92 -11.06
C GLU A 562 -22.03 -65.26 -12.28
N SER A 563 -22.54 -66.10 -13.18
CA SER A 563 -21.86 -66.42 -14.44
C SER A 563 -21.77 -65.23 -15.40
N LYS A 564 -22.64 -64.22 -15.21
CA LYS A 564 -22.58 -62.95 -15.92
C LYS A 564 -21.45 -62.09 -15.35
N MET A 565 -20.62 -61.55 -16.24
CA MET A 565 -19.54 -60.64 -15.87
C MET A 565 -20.09 -59.36 -15.22
N ARG A 566 -19.54 -59.00 -14.06
CA ARG A 566 -19.87 -57.82 -13.26
C ARG A 566 -18.63 -56.96 -13.06
N ASP A 567 -18.83 -55.68 -12.78
CA ASP A 567 -17.78 -54.70 -12.56
C ASP A 567 -17.69 -54.36 -11.06
N LEU A 568 -16.46 -54.22 -10.57
CA LEU A 568 -16.10 -53.76 -9.23
C LEU A 568 -15.05 -52.67 -9.37
N TYR A 569 -15.31 -51.52 -8.76
CA TYR A 569 -14.41 -50.38 -8.77
C TYR A 569 -13.81 -50.17 -7.38
N SER A 570 -12.58 -49.67 -7.35
CA SER A 570 -11.87 -49.34 -6.09
C SER A 570 -12.57 -48.30 -5.23
N HIS A 571 -13.30 -47.35 -5.84
CA HIS A 571 -13.98 -46.28 -5.14
C HIS A 571 -15.18 -45.76 -5.95
N ALA A 572 -16.08 -45.02 -5.28
CA ALA A 572 -17.36 -44.59 -5.85
C ALA A 572 -17.23 -43.59 -7.02
N GLN A 573 -16.17 -42.79 -7.07
CA GLN A 573 -15.97 -41.77 -8.11
C GLN A 573 -14.92 -42.17 -9.16
N PHE A 574 -14.73 -43.48 -9.34
CA PHE A 574 -13.74 -44.00 -10.27
C PHE A 574 -13.95 -43.49 -11.69
N GLY A 575 -12.92 -42.84 -12.24
CA GLY A 575 -12.92 -42.23 -13.57
C GLY A 575 -12.99 -40.71 -13.56
N ASP A 576 -13.65 -40.13 -12.56
CA ASP A 576 -13.74 -38.67 -12.36
C ASP A 576 -12.68 -38.17 -11.36
N ASN A 577 -12.36 -38.99 -10.35
CA ASN A 577 -11.40 -38.67 -9.28
C ASN A 577 -10.43 -39.83 -9.01
N ASN A 578 -9.42 -39.54 -8.19
CA ASN A 578 -8.56 -40.55 -7.56
C ASN A 578 -9.26 -41.18 -6.34
N TYR A 579 -8.79 -42.34 -5.89
CA TYR A 579 -9.34 -42.99 -4.71
C TYR A 579 -9.16 -42.13 -3.43
N PRO A 580 -10.09 -42.22 -2.46
CA PRO A 580 -9.96 -41.51 -1.19
C PRO A 580 -8.76 -42.04 -0.38
N VAL A 581 -8.10 -41.14 0.35
CA VAL A 581 -7.07 -41.48 1.35
C VAL A 581 -7.70 -42.10 2.59
N GLN A 582 -6.94 -42.90 3.33
CA GLN A 582 -7.36 -43.60 4.56
C GLN A 582 -8.59 -44.51 4.39
N ALA A 583 -8.85 -44.95 3.16
CA ALA A 583 -9.88 -45.93 2.85
C ALA A 583 -9.40 -47.35 3.20
N ASP A 584 -10.31 -48.12 3.80
CA ASP A 584 -10.12 -49.50 4.22
C ASP A 584 -11.36 -50.30 3.79
N CYS A 585 -11.25 -51.01 2.67
CA CYS A 585 -12.39 -51.60 1.97
C CYS A 585 -12.22 -53.11 1.81
N GLU A 586 -13.19 -53.89 2.30
CA GLU A 586 -13.22 -55.35 2.18
C GLU A 586 -14.42 -55.85 1.37
N TRP A 587 -14.16 -56.46 0.21
CA TRP A 587 -15.18 -57.13 -0.60
C TRP A 587 -15.04 -58.64 -0.52
N LEU A 588 -16.06 -59.30 0.00
CA LEU A 588 -16.16 -60.76 -0.01
C LEU A 588 -17.01 -61.20 -1.21
N LEU A 589 -16.35 -61.71 -2.24
CA LEU A 589 -16.99 -62.29 -3.42
C LEU A 589 -17.33 -63.75 -3.15
N VAL A 590 -18.60 -64.13 -3.30
CA VAL A 590 -19.06 -65.52 -3.07
C VAL A 590 -19.91 -66.02 -4.22
N SER A 591 -19.54 -67.17 -4.78
CA SER A 591 -20.32 -67.90 -5.79
C SER A 591 -21.09 -69.08 -5.18
N ASP A 592 -22.00 -69.69 -5.94
CA ASP A 592 -22.63 -70.94 -5.53
C ASP A 592 -21.58 -72.08 -5.48
N HIS A 593 -21.79 -73.08 -4.61
CA HIS A 593 -20.89 -74.22 -4.48
C HIS A 593 -20.65 -74.95 -5.82
N GLY A 594 -19.41 -75.38 -6.06
CA GLY A 594 -19.02 -76.02 -7.32
C GLY A 594 -18.69 -75.04 -8.46
N TYR A 595 -18.54 -73.76 -8.13
CA TYR A 595 -17.99 -72.73 -9.01
C TYR A 595 -16.72 -72.15 -8.38
N ARG A 596 -15.84 -71.64 -9.24
CA ARG A 596 -14.70 -70.79 -8.89
C ARG A 596 -14.91 -69.38 -9.44
N ILE A 597 -14.21 -68.41 -8.88
CA ILE A 597 -14.27 -66.99 -9.23
C ILE A 597 -13.07 -66.65 -10.10
N GLU A 598 -13.32 -65.96 -11.21
CA GLU A 598 -12.30 -65.40 -12.09
C GLU A 598 -12.32 -63.87 -11.96
N LEU A 599 -11.15 -63.27 -11.71
CA LEU A 599 -10.94 -61.83 -11.62
C LEU A 599 -10.07 -61.35 -12.79
N PHE A 600 -10.58 -60.34 -13.49
CA PHE A 600 -9.90 -59.67 -14.58
C PHE A 600 -9.67 -58.20 -14.24
N PHE A 601 -8.41 -57.77 -14.20
CA PHE A 601 -8.05 -56.37 -13.95
C PHE A 601 -8.04 -55.59 -15.28
N GLN A 602 -8.97 -54.64 -15.44
CA GLN A 602 -9.00 -53.75 -16.61
C GLN A 602 -8.07 -52.55 -16.42
N THR A 603 -8.00 -52.03 -15.20
CA THR A 603 -7.17 -50.89 -14.83
C THR A 603 -6.66 -51.13 -13.42
N PHE A 604 -5.39 -50.79 -13.18
CA PHE A 604 -4.76 -50.90 -11.88
C PHE A 604 -3.68 -49.82 -11.77
N GLU A 605 -3.96 -48.78 -10.98
CA GLU A 605 -3.07 -47.67 -10.69
C GLU A 605 -3.19 -47.33 -9.21
N VAL A 606 -2.37 -47.96 -8.40
CA VAL A 606 -2.25 -47.75 -6.96
C VAL A 606 -0.87 -47.14 -6.69
N GLU A 607 -0.68 -46.44 -5.56
CA GLU A 607 0.63 -45.89 -5.20
C GLU A 607 1.73 -46.95 -5.32
N GLU A 608 2.89 -46.55 -5.83
CA GLU A 608 3.99 -47.48 -6.09
C GLU A 608 5.01 -47.39 -4.94
N GLU A 609 5.27 -48.52 -4.29
CA GLU A 609 6.24 -48.66 -3.21
C GLU A 609 6.89 -50.05 -3.31
N ALA A 610 8.14 -50.19 -2.88
CA ALA A 610 8.92 -51.41 -3.10
C ALA A 610 8.32 -52.66 -2.44
N ASP A 611 7.68 -52.49 -1.27
CA ASP A 611 7.05 -53.54 -0.48
C ASP A 611 5.51 -53.44 -0.46
N CYS A 612 4.93 -52.52 -1.25
CA CYS A 612 3.51 -52.15 -1.21
C CYS A 612 3.04 -51.86 0.23
N GLY A 613 3.81 -51.06 0.96
CA GLY A 613 3.56 -50.71 2.36
C GLY A 613 2.62 -49.53 2.59
N TYR A 614 2.41 -48.69 1.58
CA TYR A 614 1.49 -47.55 1.62
C TYR A 614 0.10 -48.00 1.15
N ASP A 615 -0.25 -47.75 -0.12
CA ASP A 615 -1.49 -48.21 -0.70
C ASP A 615 -1.35 -49.60 -1.33
N TYR A 616 -2.32 -50.48 -1.10
CA TYR A 616 -2.29 -51.83 -1.66
C TYR A 616 -3.66 -52.49 -1.79
N LEU A 617 -3.77 -53.40 -2.76
CA LEU A 617 -4.84 -54.38 -2.85
C LEU A 617 -4.30 -55.77 -2.48
N GLU A 618 -4.87 -56.40 -1.45
CA GLU A 618 -4.65 -57.81 -1.13
C GLU A 618 -5.80 -58.67 -1.64
N VAL A 619 -5.45 -59.85 -2.14
CA VAL A 619 -6.41 -60.85 -2.63
C VAL A 619 -6.18 -62.16 -1.89
N PHE A 620 -7.23 -62.69 -1.25
CA PHE A 620 -7.20 -63.94 -0.51
C PHE A 620 -8.20 -64.94 -1.12
N ASP A 621 -7.76 -66.19 -1.28
CA ASP A 621 -8.57 -67.30 -1.78
C ASP A 621 -9.38 -67.95 -0.65
N GLY A 622 -10.40 -67.25 -0.18
CA GLY A 622 -11.26 -67.72 0.90
C GLY A 622 -12.18 -66.65 1.48
N HIS A 623 -12.69 -66.91 2.68
CA HIS A 623 -13.72 -66.08 3.31
C HIS A 623 -13.17 -64.95 4.19
N ASP A 624 -11.93 -65.05 4.63
CA ASP A 624 -11.29 -64.13 5.57
C ASP A 624 -9.78 -64.02 5.29
N THR A 625 -9.10 -63.17 6.04
CA THR A 625 -7.66 -62.91 5.91
C THR A 625 -6.77 -64.06 6.41
N SER A 626 -7.33 -65.11 7.01
CA SER A 626 -6.59 -66.33 7.38
C SER A 626 -6.42 -67.29 6.20
N ALA A 627 -7.16 -67.08 5.11
CA ALA A 627 -7.06 -67.85 3.88
C ALA A 627 -5.74 -67.59 3.12
N LEU A 628 -5.49 -68.38 2.07
CA LEU A 628 -4.29 -68.24 1.26
C LEU A 628 -4.26 -66.88 0.57
N ARG A 629 -3.28 -66.04 0.90
CA ARG A 629 -3.03 -64.77 0.20
C ARG A 629 -2.46 -65.06 -1.18
N ILE A 630 -3.22 -64.76 -2.22
CA ILE A 630 -2.80 -64.87 -3.62
C ILE A 630 -1.71 -63.83 -3.90
N GLY A 631 -1.90 -62.60 -3.41
CA GLY A 631 -0.91 -61.54 -3.58
C GLY A 631 -1.30 -60.24 -2.88
N ARG A 632 -0.30 -59.36 -2.77
CA ARG A 632 -0.45 -57.95 -2.44
C ARG A 632 0.05 -57.16 -3.64
N PHE A 633 -0.77 -56.23 -4.13
CA PHE A 633 -0.55 -55.53 -5.39
C PHE A 633 -0.57 -54.02 -5.16
N CYS A 634 0.39 -53.32 -5.77
CA CYS A 634 0.48 -51.86 -5.81
C CYS A 634 1.19 -51.42 -7.11
N GLY A 635 1.32 -50.12 -7.36
CA GLY A 635 1.93 -49.59 -8.59
C GLY A 635 0.98 -49.51 -9.79
N SER A 636 1.58 -49.43 -10.99
CA SER A 636 0.84 -49.16 -12.24
C SER A 636 0.92 -50.32 -13.23
N GLY A 637 -0.24 -50.79 -13.69
CA GLY A 637 -0.37 -51.90 -14.63
C GLY A 637 -1.22 -53.04 -14.06
N PRO A 638 -2.18 -53.59 -14.83
CA PRO A 638 -3.07 -54.65 -14.33
C PRO A 638 -2.28 -55.94 -13.99
N PRO A 639 -2.52 -56.55 -12.81
CA PRO A 639 -2.02 -57.89 -12.49
C PRO A 639 -2.47 -58.95 -13.50
N GLU A 640 -1.80 -60.10 -13.50
CA GLU A 640 -2.27 -61.28 -14.23
C GLU A 640 -3.65 -61.74 -13.72
N GLU A 641 -4.41 -62.42 -14.58
CA GLU A 641 -5.73 -62.94 -14.25
C GLU A 641 -5.69 -63.87 -13.03
N ILE A 642 -6.59 -63.64 -12.07
CA ILE A 642 -6.63 -64.40 -10.83
C ILE A 642 -7.80 -65.38 -10.86
N TYR A 643 -7.52 -66.64 -10.52
CA TYR A 643 -8.51 -67.71 -10.40
C TYR A 643 -8.53 -68.22 -8.97
N SER A 644 -9.70 -68.24 -8.33
CA SER A 644 -9.83 -68.86 -7.02
C SER A 644 -9.76 -70.39 -7.11
N ALA A 645 -9.23 -71.01 -6.06
CA ALA A 645 -9.29 -72.46 -5.86
C ALA A 645 -10.64 -72.89 -5.29
N GLY A 646 -11.34 -72.00 -4.57
CA GLY A 646 -12.66 -72.23 -3.97
C GLY A 646 -13.79 -71.37 -4.56
N ASP A 647 -14.90 -71.29 -3.84
CA ASP A 647 -16.11 -70.52 -4.19
C ASP A 647 -16.14 -69.10 -3.61
N SER A 648 -15.03 -68.65 -3.01
CA SER A 648 -14.92 -67.37 -2.32
C SER A 648 -13.58 -66.69 -2.58
N VAL A 649 -13.62 -65.36 -2.68
CA VAL A 649 -12.43 -64.49 -2.73
C VAL A 649 -12.66 -63.27 -1.86
N LEU A 650 -11.72 -62.95 -0.99
CA LEU A 650 -11.70 -61.70 -0.24
C LEU A 650 -10.72 -60.73 -0.89
N LEU A 651 -11.22 -59.53 -1.21
CA LEU A 651 -10.43 -58.40 -1.67
C LEU A 651 -10.33 -57.38 -0.54
N HIS A 652 -9.12 -56.97 -0.19
CA HIS A 652 -8.85 -55.97 0.84
C HIS A 652 -8.03 -54.82 0.25
N PHE A 653 -8.64 -53.65 0.10
CA PHE A 653 -7.99 -52.46 -0.40
C PHE A 653 -7.76 -51.47 0.74
N HIS A 654 -6.49 -51.13 0.96
CA HIS A 654 -6.05 -50.22 2.01
C HIS A 654 -5.30 -49.04 1.39
N THR A 655 -5.49 -47.86 1.96
CA THR A 655 -4.81 -46.63 1.54
C THR A 655 -4.34 -45.82 2.73
N ASP A 656 -3.20 -45.13 2.59
CA ASP A 656 -2.60 -44.29 3.61
C ASP A 656 -3.18 -42.85 3.62
N ASP A 657 -2.57 -41.92 4.36
CA ASP A 657 -3.00 -40.51 4.42
C ASP A 657 -2.36 -39.63 3.33
N THR A 658 -1.59 -40.22 2.42
CA THR A 658 -0.85 -39.54 1.37
C THR A 658 -1.24 -40.02 -0.03
N ILE A 659 -0.30 -40.24 -0.94
CA ILE A 659 -0.46 -40.11 -2.39
C ILE A 659 -1.57 -41.02 -2.97
N ASN A 660 -2.63 -40.43 -3.53
CA ASN A 660 -3.65 -41.21 -4.23
C ASN A 660 -3.51 -41.20 -5.76
N LYS A 661 -4.01 -42.27 -6.39
CA LYS A 661 -4.04 -42.46 -7.85
C LYS A 661 -5.44 -42.87 -8.33
N LYS A 662 -5.56 -43.24 -9.60
CA LYS A 662 -6.83 -43.59 -10.24
C LYS A 662 -7.49 -44.85 -9.63
N GLY A 663 -6.73 -45.74 -9.02
CA GLY A 663 -7.22 -46.97 -8.41
C GLY A 663 -7.39 -48.11 -9.40
N PHE A 664 -8.31 -49.03 -9.13
CA PHE A 664 -8.53 -50.21 -9.97
C PHE A 664 -9.99 -50.42 -10.40
N HIS A 665 -10.14 -51.13 -11.51
CA HIS A 665 -11.39 -51.67 -12.05
C HIS A 665 -11.22 -53.16 -12.33
N ILE A 666 -11.96 -53.97 -11.58
CA ILE A 666 -11.96 -55.43 -11.67
C ILE A 666 -13.28 -55.86 -12.32
N ARG A 667 -13.19 -56.80 -13.26
CA ARG A 667 -14.34 -57.52 -13.81
C ARG A 667 -14.31 -58.94 -13.29
N TYR A 668 -15.42 -59.42 -12.77
CA TYR A 668 -15.48 -60.74 -12.13
C TYR A 668 -16.70 -61.55 -12.57
N LYS A 669 -16.57 -62.88 -12.59
CA LYS A 669 -17.66 -63.84 -12.84
C LYS A 669 -17.34 -65.18 -12.18
N SER A 670 -18.36 -66.04 -12.06
CA SER A 670 -18.19 -67.41 -11.61
C SER A 670 -18.13 -68.38 -12.80
N ILE A 671 -17.29 -69.40 -12.68
CA ILE A 671 -17.06 -70.45 -13.68
C ILE A 671 -17.22 -71.79 -12.97
N LYS A 672 -18.00 -72.70 -13.55
CA LYS A 672 -18.21 -74.04 -12.99
C LYS A 672 -16.90 -74.84 -13.05
N TYR A 673 -16.58 -75.64 -12.03
CA TYR A 673 -15.47 -76.58 -12.14
C TYR A 673 -15.66 -77.48 -13.36
N GLN A 674 -14.64 -77.58 -14.22
CA GLN A 674 -14.58 -78.64 -15.22
C GLN A 674 -13.98 -79.88 -14.55
N ASP A 675 -14.77 -80.95 -14.44
CA ASP A 675 -14.27 -82.28 -14.10
C ASP A 675 -13.36 -82.76 -15.24
N ASN A 676 -12.05 -82.50 -15.13
CA ASN A 676 -11.08 -83.22 -15.96
C ASN A 676 -10.95 -84.65 -15.44
N VAL A 677 -11.73 -85.53 -16.04
CA VAL A 677 -11.54 -86.98 -16.03
C VAL A 677 -10.16 -87.28 -16.62
N HIS A 678 -9.17 -87.47 -15.75
CA HIS A 678 -7.97 -88.26 -16.07
C HIS A 678 -7.78 -89.36 -15.03
N THR A 679 -8.45 -90.48 -15.27
CA THR A 679 -7.99 -91.80 -14.82
C THR A 679 -7.99 -92.78 -16.01
N GLN A 680 -6.78 -93.25 -16.32
CA GLN A 680 -6.43 -94.47 -17.05
C GLN A 680 -6.67 -94.55 -18.58
N LYS A 681 -5.59 -94.36 -19.37
CA LYS A 681 -4.69 -95.48 -19.76
C LYS A 681 -3.36 -94.96 -20.28
#